data_AF-A0A8S1P0C5-F1
#
_entry.id   AF-A0A8S1P0C5-F1
#
_cell.length_a   1.000
_cell.length_b   1.000
_cell.length_c   1.000
_cell.angle_alpha   90.00
_cell.angle_beta   90.00
_cell.angle_gamma   90.00
#
_symmetry.space_group_name_H-M   'P 1'
#
loop_
_entity.id
_entity.type
_entity.pdbx_description
1 polymer ?
#
loop_
_entity_poly.entity_id
_entity_poly.type
_entity_poly.pdbx_seq_one_letter_code
_entity_poly.pdbx_strand_id
1 'polypeptide(L)'
;MQNQVDLDIDTGQFDTMERDFQEVLKDLGTDQNLEKFRSEFDKLYRSLKIIHENQRRLISKCREYNAEISQNASKIQTVLKMTADDSAAIQQLKTQLEKAYKVLEIQQEREEKHKQKIKIQENEIKQLNQTIEQSKALNSGQTTTVHELLQRKQELLKEKEILQIQVFGTRSENQSITDRIKSLETSKESVMKEYKILQQQKSEFEERLQKDEDAKNVTQAELEKIKKDFDSLKEDEKQLGNEKKKLKSEIEKVTLQNSVKTKEIENFKSEKNRVDKELRDTKEKLDSVEKINEQIEEKIKDTRLQIELFETEIAQLHQKINEGEEKKKKMTELVKEQEELEQKIEEEKLLANNGLNQLEDEIQVERKQAQDDRQVIEDLRRARNILQKEIDRCDNNNKKIEEDFIAKQKYLSEKQNELGGLQKKIDYLNKKIANVERETEQQCLQFSQAQTKYFHSLDEIKLKDSLISEFQKKNIETEAKLKQQQNLYETVRSDRNLYSKNYTEKQQEIEKMRRSYKIVNHQISQLKEEIEAKGNALAKEHLEHKKKDKTIEEQSRVLEKYKTDIDEKAEKINKYIKRVDKLQFTIKDEEQQIQNLKEEFELVVAERDILSTQLIRRISETNLLYEKIKINESTLKKGEQQYRERLGDIQMLKEKIADYKREIKVFKREADTIKDLEGDIHNLTKELTEEKLKAKALTEELENPMNVHRWRKLEATDSENYELMTKIHSLQKRLIQKTEEVVIKEKVVEEKEKELKALKDEMKRKPGLEDQAMIPYYQDSLRQKEEQMKAMDQELSMYQSHINEYKLEIDRINKELQRVKQKYFNQKKREQQQRDLRIQEEQGQSIQVILPEKKFVGGGFALQK
;
A
#
# COMPACT_ATOMS: atom_id res chain seq x y z
N MET A 1 14.62 -40.22 -21.93
CA MET A 1 14.05 -41.48 -22.48
C MET A 1 12.86 -41.10 -23.34
N GLN A 2 13.08 -40.88 -24.64
CA GLN A 2 12.02 -40.61 -25.61
C GLN A 2 11.85 -41.87 -26.46
N ASN A 3 10.88 -42.71 -26.11
CA ASN A 3 10.30 -43.63 -27.07
C ASN A 3 9.17 -42.88 -27.77
N GLN A 4 9.49 -42.17 -28.84
CA GLN A 4 8.47 -41.74 -29.82
C GLN A 4 7.96 -43.02 -30.49
N VAL A 5 6.80 -43.49 -30.04
CA VAL A 5 6.02 -44.47 -30.78
C VAL A 5 5.37 -43.69 -31.91
N ASP A 6 5.93 -43.80 -33.11
CA ASP A 6 5.30 -43.31 -34.34
C ASP A 6 3.93 -44.00 -34.49
N LEU A 7 2.88 -43.25 -34.16
CA LEU A 7 1.47 -43.60 -34.35
C LEU A 7 0.96 -42.94 -35.64
N ASP A 8 1.75 -42.99 -36.70
CA ASP A 8 1.26 -42.58 -38.02
C ASP A 8 0.61 -43.78 -38.69
N ILE A 9 -0.71 -43.67 -38.88
CA ILE A 9 -1.46 -44.57 -39.75
C ILE A 9 -1.35 -44.02 -41.15
N ASP A 10 -0.92 -44.88 -42.05
CA ASP A 10 -0.83 -44.67 -43.48
C ASP A 10 -2.24 -44.43 -44.05
N THR A 11 -2.73 -43.19 -43.93
CA THR A 11 -4.07 -42.76 -44.41
C THR A 11 -4.27 -43.07 -45.89
N GLY A 12 -3.18 -43.12 -46.67
CA GLY A 12 -3.22 -43.55 -48.06
C GLY A 12 -3.63 -45.01 -48.26
N GLN A 13 -3.31 -45.92 -47.33
CA GLN A 13 -3.68 -47.35 -47.42
C GLN A 13 -5.18 -47.59 -47.23
N PHE A 14 -5.83 -46.79 -46.39
CA PHE A 14 -7.28 -46.89 -46.19
C PHE A 14 -8.04 -46.33 -47.40
N ASP A 15 -7.57 -45.23 -47.99
CA ASP A 15 -8.17 -44.64 -49.19
C ASP A 15 -8.02 -45.56 -50.43
N THR A 16 -6.90 -46.29 -50.53
CA THR A 16 -6.75 -47.35 -51.55
C THR A 16 -7.69 -48.52 -51.30
N MET A 17 -7.84 -48.97 -50.05
CA MET A 17 -8.81 -50.01 -49.70
C MET A 17 -10.25 -49.57 -49.96
N GLU A 18 -10.63 -48.32 -49.67
CA GLU A 18 -11.98 -47.79 -49.93
C GLU A 18 -12.30 -47.78 -51.44
N ARG A 19 -11.31 -47.53 -52.31
CA ARG A 19 -11.48 -47.70 -53.77
C ARG A 19 -11.67 -49.15 -54.18
N ASP A 20 -10.82 -50.05 -53.70
CA ASP A 20 -10.89 -51.48 -54.03
C ASP A 20 -12.22 -52.10 -53.55
N PHE A 21 -12.70 -51.71 -52.36
CA PHE A 21 -13.99 -52.13 -51.82
C PHE A 21 -15.18 -51.63 -52.67
N GLN A 22 -15.10 -50.42 -53.21
CA GLN A 22 -16.14 -49.86 -54.09
C GLN A 22 -16.15 -50.51 -55.48
N GLU A 23 -15.00 -50.87 -56.04
CA GLU A 23 -14.92 -51.65 -57.29
C GLU A 23 -15.52 -53.04 -57.12
N VAL A 24 -15.17 -53.77 -56.05
CA VAL A 24 -15.71 -55.10 -55.78
C VAL A 24 -17.23 -55.07 -55.53
N LEU A 25 -17.75 -54.03 -54.86
CA LEU A 25 -19.21 -53.84 -54.69
C LEU A 25 -19.94 -53.53 -56.00
N LYS A 26 -19.26 -52.94 -56.98
CA LYS A 26 -19.79 -52.65 -58.31
C LYS A 26 -19.84 -53.91 -59.17
N ASP A 27 -18.80 -54.74 -59.11
CA ASP A 27 -18.70 -56.02 -59.81
C ASP A 27 -19.65 -57.08 -59.24
N LEU A 28 -19.89 -57.08 -57.92
CA LEU A 28 -20.89 -57.95 -57.27
C LEU A 28 -22.35 -57.53 -57.57
N GLY A 29 -22.56 -56.36 -58.19
CA GLY A 29 -23.88 -55.85 -58.55
C GLY A 29 -24.44 -56.38 -59.88
N THR A 30 -23.63 -57.05 -60.70
CA THR A 30 -24.03 -57.52 -62.04
C THR A 30 -24.72 -58.88 -62.05
N ASP A 31 -24.69 -59.63 -60.94
CA ASP A 31 -25.19 -61.01 -60.89
C ASP A 31 -26.18 -61.23 -59.72
N GLN A 32 -27.44 -61.56 -60.03
CA GLN A 32 -28.55 -61.67 -59.05
C GLN A 32 -28.32 -62.77 -58.00
N ASN A 33 -27.52 -63.79 -58.31
CA ASN A 33 -27.20 -64.86 -57.37
C ASN A 33 -26.21 -64.44 -56.27
N LEU A 34 -25.50 -63.31 -56.45
CA LEU A 34 -24.47 -62.81 -55.52
C LEU A 34 -24.95 -61.68 -54.60
N GLU A 35 -26.22 -61.29 -54.69
CA GLU A 35 -26.79 -60.17 -53.93
C GLU A 35 -26.74 -60.40 -52.40
N LYS A 36 -26.83 -61.65 -51.94
CA LYS A 36 -26.62 -62.01 -50.52
C LYS A 36 -25.18 -61.74 -50.07
N PHE A 37 -24.19 -62.09 -50.89
CA PHE A 37 -22.77 -61.82 -50.63
C PHE A 37 -22.47 -60.33 -50.64
N ARG A 38 -23.07 -59.58 -51.57
CA ARG A 38 -22.99 -58.11 -51.62
C ARG A 38 -23.50 -57.47 -50.32
N SER A 39 -24.62 -57.96 -49.77
CA SER A 39 -25.16 -57.43 -48.51
C SER A 39 -24.26 -57.68 -47.30
N GLU A 40 -23.62 -58.86 -47.22
CA GLU A 40 -22.68 -59.19 -46.15
C GLU A 40 -21.34 -58.44 -46.30
N PHE A 41 -20.88 -58.23 -47.53
CA PHE A 41 -19.69 -57.45 -47.84
C PHE A 41 -19.87 -55.95 -47.53
N ASP A 42 -21.05 -55.39 -47.82
CA ASP A 42 -21.40 -54.00 -47.44
C ASP A 42 -21.49 -53.82 -45.90
N LYS A 43 -22.01 -54.82 -45.17
CA LYS A 43 -21.97 -54.80 -43.70
C LYS A 43 -20.54 -54.82 -43.14
N LEU A 44 -19.65 -55.59 -43.75
CA LEU A 44 -18.24 -55.66 -43.38
C LEU A 44 -17.55 -54.30 -43.62
N TYR A 45 -17.80 -53.70 -44.79
CA TYR A 45 -17.27 -52.40 -45.17
C TYR A 45 -17.74 -51.28 -44.21
N ARG A 46 -19.03 -51.23 -43.88
CA ARG A 46 -19.57 -50.28 -42.89
C ARG A 46 -18.94 -50.46 -41.52
N SER A 47 -18.73 -51.69 -41.08
CA SER A 47 -18.09 -51.99 -39.80
C SER A 47 -16.63 -51.55 -39.78
N LEU A 48 -15.88 -51.80 -40.86
CA LEU A 48 -14.50 -51.36 -41.02
C LEU A 48 -14.38 -49.83 -41.04
N LYS A 49 -15.29 -49.14 -41.73
CA LYS A 49 -15.37 -47.67 -41.76
C LYS A 49 -15.63 -47.07 -40.38
N ILE A 50 -16.56 -47.65 -39.61
CA ILE A 50 -16.84 -47.24 -38.22
C ILE A 50 -15.61 -47.46 -37.33
N ILE A 51 -14.89 -48.58 -37.49
CA ILE A 51 -13.67 -48.86 -36.73
C ILE A 51 -12.57 -47.84 -37.07
N HIS A 52 -12.37 -47.53 -38.35
CA HIS A 52 -11.37 -46.55 -38.79
C HIS A 52 -11.70 -45.13 -38.33
N GLU A 53 -12.97 -44.69 -38.39
CA GLU A 53 -13.41 -43.40 -37.85
C GLU A 53 -13.21 -43.31 -36.32
N ASN A 54 -13.50 -44.40 -35.60
CA ASN A 54 -13.26 -44.47 -34.16
C ASN A 54 -11.76 -44.44 -33.82
N GLN A 55 -10.93 -45.13 -34.61
CA GLN A 55 -9.47 -45.12 -34.46
C GLN A 55 -8.89 -43.72 -34.74
N ARG A 56 -9.38 -43.04 -35.79
CA ARG A 56 -9.00 -41.65 -36.10
C ARG A 56 -9.38 -40.69 -34.97
N ARG A 57 -10.57 -40.82 -34.39
CA ARG A 57 -10.99 -40.04 -33.21
C ARG A 57 -10.13 -40.31 -31.98
N LEU A 58 -9.80 -41.57 -31.71
CA LEU A 58 -8.92 -41.96 -30.60
C LEU A 58 -7.51 -41.38 -30.75
N ILE A 59 -6.96 -41.41 -31.97
CA ILE A 59 -5.63 -40.83 -32.25
C ILE A 59 -5.65 -39.31 -32.15
N SER A 60 -6.72 -38.64 -32.62
CA SER A 60 -6.89 -37.19 -32.41
C SER A 60 -6.88 -36.84 -30.93
N LYS A 61 -7.62 -37.61 -30.10
CA LYS A 61 -7.61 -37.43 -28.65
C LYS A 61 -6.25 -37.72 -28.02
N CYS A 62 -5.51 -38.73 -28.50
CA CYS A 62 -4.14 -38.97 -28.03
C CYS A 62 -3.19 -37.83 -28.41
N ARG A 63 -3.33 -37.23 -29.60
CA ARG A 63 -2.56 -36.05 -30.02
C ARG A 63 -2.91 -34.83 -29.17
N GLU A 64 -4.19 -34.59 -28.91
CA GLU A 64 -4.67 -33.54 -28.00
C GLU A 64 -4.12 -33.72 -26.58
N TYR A 65 -4.23 -34.92 -26.00
CA TYR A 65 -3.69 -35.19 -24.67
C TYR A 65 -2.16 -35.08 -24.62
N ASN A 66 -1.43 -35.50 -25.66
CA ASN A 66 0.03 -35.31 -25.71
C ASN A 66 0.42 -33.83 -25.86
N ALA A 67 -0.37 -33.04 -26.59
CA ALA A 67 -0.19 -31.60 -26.69
C ALA A 67 -0.46 -30.91 -25.34
N GLU A 68 -1.55 -31.28 -24.66
CA GLU A 68 -1.87 -30.80 -23.31
C GLU A 68 -0.81 -31.20 -22.28
N ILE A 69 -0.30 -32.44 -22.32
CA ILE A 69 0.78 -32.89 -21.45
C ILE A 69 2.06 -32.09 -21.72
N SER A 70 2.42 -31.86 -22.99
CA SER A 70 3.59 -31.05 -23.34
C SER A 70 3.43 -29.59 -22.90
N GLN A 71 2.24 -29.02 -23.08
CA GLN A 71 1.93 -27.67 -22.64
C GLN A 71 1.95 -27.56 -21.11
N ASN A 72 1.39 -28.51 -20.39
CA ASN A 72 1.42 -28.54 -18.92
C ASN A 72 2.84 -28.76 -18.39
N ALA A 73 3.66 -29.60 -19.04
CA ALA A 73 5.07 -29.75 -18.70
C ALA A 73 5.84 -28.43 -18.87
N SER A 74 5.60 -27.70 -19.97
CA SER A 74 6.20 -26.38 -20.18
C SER A 74 5.76 -25.37 -19.12
N LYS A 75 4.46 -25.34 -18.77
CA LYS A 75 3.90 -24.48 -17.71
C LYS A 75 4.55 -24.77 -16.36
N ILE A 76 4.65 -26.05 -15.97
CA ILE A 76 5.32 -26.48 -14.73
C ILE A 76 6.78 -26.03 -14.71
N GLN A 77 7.49 -26.13 -15.85
CA GLN A 77 8.88 -25.69 -15.95
C GLN A 77 9.02 -24.16 -15.76
N THR A 78 8.10 -23.36 -16.31
CA THR A 78 8.03 -21.91 -16.03
C THR A 78 7.73 -21.61 -14.56
N VAL A 79 6.77 -22.31 -13.95
CA VAL A 79 6.41 -22.11 -12.54
C VAL A 79 7.58 -22.46 -11.62
N LEU A 80 8.31 -23.54 -11.90
CA LEU A 80 9.54 -23.90 -11.17
C LEU A 80 10.63 -22.83 -11.31
N LYS A 81 10.76 -22.23 -12.49
CA LYS A 81 11.72 -21.14 -12.72
C LYS A 81 11.33 -19.88 -11.94
N MET A 82 10.05 -19.48 -11.96
CA MET A 82 9.53 -18.36 -11.18
C MET A 82 9.71 -18.58 -9.67
N THR A 83 9.46 -19.79 -9.16
CA THR A 83 9.69 -20.09 -7.73
C THR A 83 11.17 -20.06 -7.35
N ALA A 84 12.07 -20.45 -8.25
CA ALA A 84 13.51 -20.32 -8.03
C ALA A 84 13.96 -18.84 -8.00
N ASP A 85 13.43 -18.03 -8.91
CA ASP A 85 13.71 -16.59 -8.98
C ASP A 85 13.15 -15.84 -7.75
N ASP A 86 11.93 -16.16 -7.32
CA ASP A 86 11.32 -15.62 -6.10
C ASP A 86 12.12 -15.99 -4.85
N SER A 87 12.61 -17.24 -4.77
CA SER A 87 13.51 -17.69 -3.70
C SER A 87 14.80 -16.86 -3.65
N ALA A 88 15.39 -16.56 -4.81
CA ALA A 88 16.58 -15.73 -4.92
C ALA A 88 16.31 -14.27 -4.51
N ALA A 89 15.17 -13.70 -4.94
CA ALA A 89 14.75 -12.36 -4.56
C ALA A 89 14.50 -12.24 -3.04
N ILE A 90 13.85 -13.24 -2.42
CA ILE A 90 13.64 -13.29 -0.97
C ILE A 90 14.97 -13.34 -0.22
N GLN A 91 15.96 -14.12 -0.70
CA GLN A 91 17.30 -14.13 -0.10
C GLN A 91 17.98 -12.77 -0.22
N GLN A 92 17.92 -12.12 -1.39
CA GLN A 92 18.49 -10.78 -1.57
C GLN A 92 17.83 -9.76 -0.62
N LEU A 93 16.51 -9.76 -0.51
CA LEU A 93 15.78 -8.88 0.41
C LEU A 93 16.16 -9.14 1.88
N LYS A 94 16.33 -10.41 2.30
CA LYS A 94 16.84 -10.75 3.64
C LYS A 94 18.23 -10.16 3.89
N THR A 95 19.14 -10.27 2.93
CA THR A 95 20.50 -9.69 3.08
C THR A 95 20.49 -8.16 3.11
N GLN A 96 19.59 -7.51 2.38
CA GLN A 96 19.44 -6.06 2.41
C GLN A 96 18.85 -5.60 3.75
N LEU A 97 17.90 -6.35 4.29
CA LEU A 97 17.28 -6.10 5.59
C LEU A 97 18.31 -6.26 6.73
N GLU A 98 19.14 -7.31 6.72
CA GLU A 98 20.27 -7.46 7.66
C GLU A 98 21.27 -6.31 7.57
N LYS A 99 21.61 -5.84 6.35
CA LYS A 99 22.47 -4.67 6.17
C LYS A 99 21.82 -3.40 6.73
N ALA A 100 20.52 -3.21 6.54
CA ALA A 100 19.78 -2.07 7.08
C ALA A 100 19.75 -2.10 8.63
N TYR A 101 19.53 -3.26 9.24
CA TYR A 101 19.62 -3.42 10.70
C TYR A 101 21.01 -3.10 11.23
N LYS A 102 22.06 -3.54 10.54
CA LYS A 102 23.45 -3.24 10.94
C LYS A 102 23.79 -1.76 10.82
N VAL A 103 23.25 -1.07 9.80
CA VAL A 103 23.39 0.38 9.67
C VAL A 103 22.62 1.10 10.78
N LEU A 104 21.42 0.64 11.13
CA LEU A 104 20.63 1.20 12.23
C LEU A 104 21.37 1.07 13.57
N GLU A 105 21.95 -0.10 13.86
CA GLU A 105 22.74 -0.36 15.05
C GLU A 105 23.97 0.56 15.13
N ILE A 106 24.70 0.72 14.02
CA ILE A 106 25.82 1.68 13.93
C ILE A 106 25.36 3.13 14.17
N GLN A 107 24.18 3.52 13.67
CA GLN A 107 23.64 4.86 13.89
C GLN A 107 23.21 5.07 15.34
N GLN A 108 22.59 4.06 15.98
CA GLN A 108 22.25 4.10 17.40
C GLN A 108 23.49 4.21 18.28
N GLU A 109 24.56 3.44 17.99
CA GLU A 109 25.84 3.58 18.70
C GLU A 109 26.47 4.97 18.50
N ARG A 110 26.38 5.55 17.30
CA ARG A 110 26.85 6.91 17.03
C ARG A 110 26.03 7.94 17.80
N GLU A 111 24.71 7.79 17.83
CA GLU A 111 23.80 8.67 18.58
C GLU A 111 24.08 8.61 20.09
N GLU A 112 24.32 7.43 20.66
CA GLU A 112 24.73 7.29 22.05
C GLU A 112 26.08 7.96 22.33
N LYS A 113 27.07 7.76 21.45
CA LYS A 113 28.38 8.46 21.54
C LYS A 113 28.22 9.98 21.44
N HIS A 114 27.32 10.47 20.59
CA HIS A 114 27.02 11.91 20.49
C HIS A 114 26.30 12.43 21.73
N LYS A 115 25.33 11.70 22.28
CA LYS A 115 24.67 12.04 23.56
C LYS A 115 25.66 12.07 24.71
N GLN A 116 26.62 11.15 24.77
CA GLN A 116 27.69 11.17 25.76
C GLN A 116 28.62 12.37 25.57
N LYS A 117 29.02 12.69 24.33
CA LYS A 117 29.81 13.90 24.03
C LYS A 117 29.09 15.19 24.39
N ILE A 118 27.79 15.29 24.11
CA ILE A 118 26.97 16.45 24.49
C ILE A 118 26.94 16.58 26.02
N LYS A 119 26.72 15.50 26.77
CA LYS A 119 26.77 15.55 28.24
C LYS A 119 28.14 15.98 28.77
N ILE A 120 29.23 15.54 28.15
CA ILE A 120 30.59 15.96 28.52
C ILE A 120 30.76 17.45 28.24
N GLN A 121 30.35 17.93 27.05
CA GLN A 121 30.43 19.34 26.67
C GLN A 121 29.51 20.23 27.53
N GLU A 122 28.32 19.77 27.91
CA GLU A 122 27.44 20.47 28.84
C GLU A 122 28.07 20.60 30.23
N ASN A 123 28.76 19.55 30.70
CA ASN A 123 29.49 19.58 31.96
C ASN A 123 30.74 20.49 31.85
N GLU A 124 31.44 20.48 30.72
CA GLU A 124 32.56 21.41 30.46
C GLU A 124 32.09 22.85 30.36
N ILE A 125 30.94 23.13 29.73
CA ILE A 125 30.32 24.47 29.69
C ILE A 125 29.91 24.90 31.10
N LYS A 126 29.36 23.99 31.92
CA LYS A 126 29.06 24.29 33.33
C LYS A 126 30.34 24.61 34.12
N GLN A 127 31.40 23.83 33.94
CA GLN A 127 32.70 24.08 34.58
C GLN A 127 33.38 25.37 34.08
N LEU A 128 33.27 25.67 32.79
CA LEU A 128 33.77 26.91 32.17
C LEU A 128 32.98 28.12 32.66
N ASN A 129 31.65 28.02 32.76
CA ASN A 129 30.83 29.09 33.33
C ASN A 129 31.16 29.31 34.82
N GLN A 130 31.41 28.24 35.57
CA GLN A 130 31.79 28.32 36.99
C GLN A 130 33.20 28.94 37.17
N THR A 131 34.13 28.66 36.25
CA THR A 131 35.46 29.29 36.24
C THR A 131 35.44 30.71 35.66
N ILE A 132 34.50 31.07 34.79
CA ILE A 132 34.24 32.44 34.33
C ILE A 132 33.63 33.28 35.46
N GLU A 133 32.75 32.71 36.27
CA GLU A 133 32.23 33.36 37.49
C GLU A 133 33.30 33.53 38.56
N GLN A 134 34.19 32.54 38.74
CA GLN A 134 35.31 32.64 39.67
C GLN A 134 36.44 33.58 39.17
N SER A 135 36.67 33.68 37.86
CA SER A 135 37.69 34.59 37.28
C SER A 135 37.21 36.04 37.18
N LYS A 136 35.90 36.30 37.17
CA LYS A 136 35.36 37.67 37.31
C LYS A 136 35.56 38.25 38.72
N ALA A 137 35.84 37.43 39.74
CA ALA A 137 36.01 37.86 41.13
C ALA A 137 37.48 38.16 41.52
N LEU A 138 38.47 37.71 40.73
CA LEU A 138 39.89 38.04 40.95
C LEU A 138 40.53 38.43 39.62
N ASN A 139 40.67 39.73 39.37
CA ASN A 139 41.90 40.36 38.84
C ASN A 139 41.65 41.83 38.49
N SER A 140 41.75 42.68 39.51
CA SER A 140 42.20 44.06 39.36
C SER A 140 43.72 44.07 39.48
N GLY A 141 44.43 44.41 38.41
CA GLY A 141 45.88 44.64 38.48
C GLY A 141 46.63 44.34 37.20
N GLN A 142 47.20 45.40 36.63
CA GLN A 142 47.93 45.44 35.37
C GLN A 142 49.19 44.53 35.35
N THR A 143 49.09 43.26 34.95
CA THR A 143 50.23 42.43 34.46
C THR A 143 49.83 41.19 33.62
N THR A 144 48.74 41.19 32.83
CA THR A 144 48.28 39.97 32.11
C THR A 144 48.32 40.01 30.58
N THR A 145 48.67 41.13 29.95
CA THR A 145 48.56 41.26 28.49
C THR A 145 49.48 40.34 27.69
N VAL A 146 50.66 39.96 28.21
CA VAL A 146 51.59 39.08 27.49
C VAL A 146 51.29 37.59 27.72
N HIS A 147 50.82 37.21 28.92
CA HIS A 147 50.47 35.82 29.22
C HIS A 147 49.16 35.41 28.53
N GLU A 148 48.17 36.32 28.48
CA GLU A 148 46.93 36.11 27.73
C GLU A 148 47.21 35.98 26.22
N LEU A 149 48.13 36.77 25.65
CA LEU A 149 48.51 36.63 24.23
C LEU A 149 49.24 35.31 23.93
N LEU A 150 50.02 34.78 24.88
CA LEU A 150 50.69 33.49 24.75
C LEU A 150 49.72 32.31 24.89
N GLN A 151 48.76 32.38 25.82
CA GLN A 151 47.65 31.42 25.92
C GLN A 151 46.79 31.47 24.66
N ARG A 152 46.44 32.67 24.17
CA ARG A 152 45.66 32.84 22.94
C ARG A 152 46.38 32.26 21.71
N LYS A 153 47.70 32.42 21.62
CA LYS A 153 48.51 31.80 20.55
C LYS A 153 48.50 30.27 20.65
N GLN A 154 48.58 29.70 21.85
CA GLN A 154 48.52 28.24 22.05
C GLN A 154 47.11 27.67 21.79
N GLU A 155 46.06 28.39 22.18
CA GLU A 155 44.67 28.06 21.83
C GLU A 155 44.46 28.06 20.33
N LEU A 156 44.92 29.11 19.63
CA LEU A 156 44.83 29.21 18.16
C LEU A 156 45.63 28.10 17.44
N LEU A 157 46.74 27.65 18.01
CA LEU A 157 47.50 26.51 17.45
C LEU A 157 46.75 25.19 17.62
N LYS A 158 46.11 24.97 18.78
CA LYS A 158 45.25 23.80 19.01
C LYS A 158 44.00 23.82 18.13
N GLU A 159 43.37 24.98 17.98
CA GLU A 159 42.25 25.17 17.04
C GLU A 159 42.67 24.89 15.61
N LYS A 160 43.85 25.37 15.19
CA LYS A 160 44.41 25.05 13.87
C LYS A 160 44.62 23.56 13.68
N GLU A 161 45.17 22.84 14.66
CA GLU A 161 45.36 21.39 14.59
C GLU A 161 44.02 20.64 14.52
N ILE A 162 43.02 21.04 15.31
CA ILE A 162 41.68 20.46 15.27
C ILE A 162 41.01 20.70 13.91
N LEU A 163 41.09 21.93 13.39
CA LEU A 163 40.58 22.27 12.06
C LEU A 163 41.33 21.48 10.97
N GLN A 164 42.62 21.24 11.11
CA GLN A 164 43.40 20.46 10.16
C GLN A 164 43.01 18.98 10.16
N ILE A 165 42.71 18.41 11.34
CA ILE A 165 42.16 17.06 11.49
C ILE A 165 40.75 16.98 10.90
N GLN A 166 39.90 18.00 11.13
CA GLN A 166 38.55 18.07 10.54
C GLN A 166 38.59 18.19 9.02
N VAL A 167 39.49 19.00 8.47
CA VAL A 167 39.72 19.12 7.02
C VAL A 167 40.21 17.80 6.43
N PHE A 168 41.08 17.07 7.13
CA PHE A 168 41.52 15.75 6.70
C PHE A 168 40.36 14.73 6.72
N GLY A 169 39.54 14.74 7.77
CA GLY A 169 38.34 13.90 7.89
C GLY A 169 37.34 14.17 6.78
N THR A 170 36.97 15.43 6.55
CA THR A 170 36.07 15.81 5.44
C THR A 170 36.66 15.49 4.07
N ARG A 171 37.98 15.59 3.89
CA ARG A 171 38.63 15.18 2.63
C ARG A 171 38.57 13.66 2.42
N SER A 172 38.74 12.87 3.47
CA SER A 172 38.58 11.40 3.42
C SER A 172 37.12 11.00 3.18
N GLU A 173 36.17 11.70 3.79
CA GLU A 173 34.74 11.49 3.55
C GLU A 173 34.37 11.82 2.11
N ASN A 174 34.83 12.97 1.58
CA ASN A 174 34.63 13.34 0.17
C ASN A 174 35.22 12.31 -0.80
N GLN A 175 36.39 11.74 -0.47
CA GLN A 175 36.98 10.67 -1.28
C GLN A 175 36.11 9.40 -1.24
N SER A 176 35.61 9.01 -0.05
CA SER A 176 34.70 7.86 0.08
C SER A 176 33.38 8.05 -0.66
N ILE A 177 32.84 9.28 -0.66
CA ILE A 177 31.63 9.65 -1.40
C ILE A 177 31.90 9.61 -2.90
N THR A 178 33.07 10.09 -3.36
CA THR A 178 33.47 10.03 -4.77
C THR A 178 33.60 8.59 -5.26
N ASP A 179 34.20 7.71 -4.46
CA ASP A 179 34.31 6.28 -4.79
C ASP A 179 32.94 5.57 -4.77
N ARG A 180 32.06 5.97 -3.84
CA ARG A 180 30.66 5.53 -3.81
C ARG A 180 29.91 5.96 -5.07
N ILE A 181 30.06 7.21 -5.49
CA ILE A 181 29.44 7.75 -6.72
C ILE A 181 29.91 6.95 -7.93
N LYS A 182 31.22 6.69 -8.08
CA LYS A 182 31.74 5.86 -9.17
C LYS A 182 31.15 4.44 -9.16
N SER A 183 31.05 3.81 -7.98
CA SER A 183 30.42 2.48 -7.88
C SER A 183 28.94 2.50 -8.26
N LEU A 184 28.22 3.56 -7.91
CA LEU A 184 26.81 3.74 -8.29
C LEU A 184 26.64 4.05 -9.78
N GLU A 185 27.56 4.81 -10.39
CA GLU A 185 27.59 5.07 -11.83
C GLU A 185 27.80 3.77 -12.62
N THR A 186 28.76 2.93 -12.21
CA THR A 186 28.96 1.61 -12.85
C THR A 186 27.76 0.68 -12.68
N SER A 187 27.10 0.69 -11.53
CA SER A 187 25.85 -0.07 -11.31
C SER A 187 24.67 0.50 -12.10
N LYS A 188 24.61 1.82 -12.30
CA LYS A 188 23.60 2.45 -13.14
C LYS A 188 23.78 2.06 -14.60
N GLU A 189 25.02 2.01 -15.09
CA GLU A 189 25.31 1.55 -16.45
C GLU A 189 24.94 0.08 -16.67
N SER A 190 25.18 -0.80 -15.68
CA SER A 190 24.78 -2.21 -15.78
C SER A 190 23.25 -2.36 -15.81
N VAL A 191 22.54 -1.67 -14.92
CA VAL A 191 21.06 -1.67 -14.89
C VAL A 191 20.47 -1.06 -16.15
N MET A 192 21.09 -0.03 -16.73
CA MET A 192 20.66 0.55 -18.01
C MET A 192 20.83 -0.43 -19.19
N LYS A 193 21.86 -1.27 -19.17
CA LYS A 193 22.03 -2.35 -20.17
C LYS A 193 20.96 -3.43 -19.99
N GLU A 194 20.69 -3.85 -18.75
CA GLU A 194 19.61 -4.80 -18.45
C GLU A 194 18.23 -4.23 -18.83
N TYR A 195 17.99 -2.96 -18.56
CA TYR A 195 16.75 -2.26 -18.94
C TYR A 195 16.55 -2.25 -20.46
N LYS A 196 17.60 -1.99 -21.25
CA LYS A 196 17.52 -2.08 -22.71
C LYS A 196 17.18 -3.48 -23.20
N ILE A 197 17.76 -4.52 -22.58
CA ILE A 197 17.44 -5.92 -22.92
C ILE A 197 15.99 -6.23 -22.56
N LEU A 198 15.52 -5.80 -21.39
CA LEU A 198 14.12 -5.97 -20.97
C LEU A 198 13.15 -5.23 -21.91
N GLN A 199 13.52 -4.04 -22.37
CA GLN A 199 12.71 -3.24 -23.29
C GLN A 199 12.60 -3.91 -24.67
N GLN A 200 13.69 -4.54 -25.14
CA GLN A 200 13.68 -5.33 -26.37
C GLN A 200 12.81 -6.60 -26.22
N GLN A 201 12.93 -7.30 -25.09
CA GLN A 201 12.06 -8.45 -24.79
C GLN A 201 10.58 -8.05 -24.68
N LYS A 202 10.28 -6.88 -24.10
CA LYS A 202 8.91 -6.36 -24.00
C LYS A 202 8.31 -6.09 -25.38
N SER A 203 9.09 -5.48 -26.28
CA SER A 203 8.67 -5.24 -27.67
C SER A 203 8.39 -6.55 -28.42
N GLU A 204 9.24 -7.56 -28.26
CA GLU A 204 9.02 -8.90 -28.85
C GLU A 204 7.77 -9.58 -28.28
N PHE A 205 7.46 -9.39 -26.99
CA PHE A 205 6.23 -9.89 -26.37
C PHE A 205 4.99 -9.15 -26.83
N GLU A 206 5.05 -7.82 -26.99
CA GLU A 206 3.95 -7.00 -27.52
C GLU A 206 3.60 -7.39 -28.96
N GLU A 207 4.61 -7.66 -29.80
CA GLU A 207 4.39 -8.12 -31.19
C GLU A 207 3.78 -9.53 -31.26
N ARG A 208 4.17 -10.43 -30.35
CA ARG A 208 3.55 -11.76 -30.22
C ARG A 208 2.11 -11.67 -29.71
N LEU A 209 1.85 -10.80 -28.74
CA LEU A 209 0.51 -10.58 -28.20
C LEU A 209 -0.43 -10.00 -29.26
N GLN A 210 0.07 -9.09 -30.10
CA GLN A 210 -0.69 -8.52 -31.21
C GLN A 210 -1.07 -9.61 -32.23
N LYS A 211 -0.13 -10.50 -32.60
CA LYS A 211 -0.40 -11.63 -33.49
C LYS A 211 -1.42 -12.62 -32.91
N ASP A 212 -1.37 -12.86 -31.60
CA ASP A 212 -2.35 -13.70 -30.90
C ASP A 212 -3.73 -13.02 -30.79
N GLU A 213 -3.79 -11.70 -30.59
CA GLU A 213 -5.04 -10.92 -30.62
C GLU A 213 -5.67 -10.89 -32.02
N ASP A 214 -4.86 -10.73 -33.07
CA ASP A 214 -5.35 -10.76 -34.45
C ASP A 214 -5.89 -12.15 -34.81
N ALA A 215 -5.22 -13.23 -34.40
CA ALA A 215 -5.73 -14.60 -34.55
C ALA A 215 -7.02 -14.85 -33.76
N LYS A 216 -7.14 -14.28 -32.55
CA LYS A 216 -8.36 -14.34 -31.74
C LYS A 216 -9.51 -13.54 -32.38
N ASN A 217 -9.23 -12.38 -32.97
CA ASN A 217 -10.24 -11.56 -33.65
C ASN A 217 -10.78 -12.24 -34.90
N VAL A 218 -9.94 -12.94 -35.67
CA VAL A 218 -10.37 -13.74 -36.83
C VAL A 218 -11.27 -14.90 -36.38
N THR A 219 -10.87 -15.66 -35.36
CA THR A 219 -11.68 -16.77 -34.83
C THR A 219 -12.97 -16.30 -34.14
N GLN A 220 -12.96 -15.11 -33.53
CA GLN A 220 -14.15 -14.50 -32.94
C GLN A 220 -15.13 -13.98 -34.01
N ALA A 221 -14.64 -13.44 -35.12
CA ALA A 221 -15.46 -13.06 -36.27
C ALA A 221 -16.10 -14.27 -36.97
N GLU A 222 -15.39 -15.41 -37.03
CA GLU A 222 -15.96 -16.68 -37.53
C GLU A 222 -17.03 -17.24 -36.58
N LEU A 223 -16.80 -17.16 -35.26
CA LEU A 223 -17.80 -17.55 -34.25
C LEU A 223 -19.04 -16.64 -34.25
N GLU A 224 -18.90 -15.35 -34.53
CA GLU A 224 -20.03 -14.42 -34.66
C GLU A 224 -20.86 -14.69 -35.93
N LYS A 225 -20.22 -15.07 -37.05
CA LYS A 225 -20.95 -15.55 -38.24
C LYS A 225 -21.73 -16.83 -37.93
N ILE A 226 -21.10 -17.82 -37.30
CA ILE A 226 -21.77 -19.08 -36.92
C ILE A 226 -22.90 -18.83 -35.91
N LYS A 227 -22.75 -17.87 -35.00
CA LYS A 227 -23.84 -17.46 -34.09
C LYS A 227 -25.00 -16.78 -34.81
N LYS A 228 -24.73 -15.89 -35.76
CA LYS A 228 -25.78 -15.27 -36.60
C LYS A 228 -26.52 -16.31 -37.43
N ASP A 229 -25.80 -17.28 -37.99
CA ASP A 229 -26.39 -18.38 -38.74
C ASP A 229 -27.22 -19.30 -37.83
N PHE A 230 -26.74 -19.59 -36.61
CA PHE A 230 -27.47 -20.35 -35.61
C PHE A 230 -28.73 -19.63 -35.10
N ASP A 231 -28.65 -18.32 -34.88
CA ASP A 231 -29.79 -17.53 -34.42
C ASP A 231 -30.87 -17.39 -35.51
N SER A 232 -30.47 -17.28 -36.79
CA SER A 232 -31.42 -17.32 -37.93
C SER A 232 -32.16 -18.66 -38.03
N LEU A 233 -31.44 -19.78 -37.90
CA LEU A 233 -32.04 -21.13 -37.85
C LEU A 233 -32.97 -21.33 -36.64
N LYS A 234 -32.65 -20.71 -35.50
CA LYS A 234 -33.47 -20.76 -34.28
C LYS A 234 -34.71 -19.87 -34.37
N GLU A 235 -34.64 -18.80 -35.15
CA GLU A 235 -35.76 -17.92 -35.47
C GLU A 235 -36.71 -18.60 -36.46
N ASP A 236 -36.18 -19.32 -37.46
CA ASP A 236 -36.95 -20.17 -38.37
C ASP A 236 -37.65 -21.32 -37.63
N GLU A 237 -36.96 -21.97 -36.68
CA GLU A 237 -37.56 -23.02 -35.83
C GLU A 237 -38.69 -22.47 -34.93
N LYS A 238 -38.54 -21.23 -34.44
CA LYS A 238 -39.62 -20.52 -33.71
C LYS A 238 -40.79 -20.16 -34.61
N GLN A 239 -40.56 -19.74 -35.84
CA GLN A 239 -41.64 -19.42 -36.79
C GLN A 239 -42.45 -20.68 -37.16
N LEU A 240 -41.77 -21.78 -37.50
CA LEU A 240 -42.40 -23.09 -37.72
C LEU A 240 -43.11 -23.64 -36.46
N GLY A 241 -42.56 -23.41 -35.28
CA GLY A 241 -43.19 -23.75 -34.00
C GLY A 241 -44.46 -22.95 -33.70
N ASN A 242 -44.51 -21.68 -34.12
CA ASN A 242 -45.67 -20.80 -33.93
C ASN A 242 -46.80 -21.12 -34.92
N GLU A 243 -46.50 -21.53 -36.15
CA GLU A 243 -47.51 -22.04 -37.11
C GLU A 243 -48.14 -23.34 -36.62
N LYS A 244 -47.34 -24.25 -36.04
CA LYS A 244 -47.81 -25.51 -35.45
C LYS A 244 -48.69 -25.29 -34.20
N LYS A 245 -48.45 -24.22 -33.43
CA LYS A 245 -49.28 -23.81 -32.28
C LYS A 245 -50.59 -23.16 -32.71
N LYS A 246 -50.60 -22.35 -33.78
CA LYS A 246 -51.83 -21.75 -34.33
C LYS A 246 -52.81 -22.83 -34.81
N LEU A 247 -52.33 -23.81 -35.58
CA LEU A 247 -53.12 -24.96 -36.05
C LEU A 247 -53.67 -25.85 -34.91
N LYS A 248 -52.99 -25.96 -33.77
CA LYS A 248 -53.51 -26.66 -32.58
C LYS A 248 -54.59 -25.86 -31.82
N SER A 249 -54.42 -24.55 -31.70
CA SER A 249 -55.37 -23.69 -30.98
C SER A 249 -56.71 -23.51 -31.70
N GLU A 250 -56.75 -23.75 -33.00
CA GLU A 250 -57.96 -23.66 -33.82
C GLU A 250 -58.82 -24.93 -33.72
N ILE A 251 -58.20 -26.07 -33.38
CA ILE A 251 -58.87 -27.36 -33.14
C ILE A 251 -59.49 -27.43 -31.73
N GLU A 252 -58.88 -26.78 -30.71
CA GLU A 252 -59.42 -26.74 -29.33
C GLU A 252 -60.54 -25.70 -29.11
N LYS A 253 -60.60 -24.63 -29.92
CA LYS A 253 -61.65 -23.61 -29.79
C LYS A 253 -63.03 -24.07 -30.27
N VAL A 254 -63.10 -25.06 -31.17
CA VAL A 254 -64.36 -25.58 -31.73
C VAL A 254 -65.04 -26.59 -30.78
N THR A 255 -64.31 -27.19 -29.83
CA THR A 255 -64.85 -28.24 -28.93
C THR A 255 -65.29 -27.72 -27.55
N LEU A 256 -64.84 -26.53 -27.12
CA LEU A 256 -65.10 -26.00 -25.76
C LEU A 256 -66.08 -24.80 -25.70
N GLN A 257 -66.73 -24.43 -26.81
CA GLN A 257 -67.71 -23.33 -26.84
C GLN A 257 -69.16 -23.73 -26.49
N ASN A 258 -69.47 -25.02 -26.28
CA ASN A 258 -70.85 -25.52 -26.16
C ASN A 258 -71.34 -25.91 -24.74
N SER A 259 -70.62 -25.68 -23.63
CA SER A 259 -71.03 -26.29 -22.33
C SER A 259 -71.10 -25.44 -21.06
N VAL A 260 -70.72 -24.15 -20.98
CA VAL A 260 -70.59 -23.50 -19.64
C VAL A 260 -71.22 -22.09 -19.50
N LYS A 261 -72.03 -21.59 -20.43
CA LYS A 261 -72.62 -20.23 -20.33
C LYS A 261 -73.95 -20.09 -19.55
N THR A 262 -74.30 -20.97 -18.61
CA THR A 262 -75.62 -20.92 -17.93
C THR A 262 -75.66 -20.97 -16.39
N LYS A 263 -74.57 -20.73 -15.63
CA LYS A 263 -74.64 -20.82 -14.15
C LYS A 263 -73.95 -19.74 -13.28
N GLU A 264 -73.39 -18.65 -13.81
CA GLU A 264 -72.59 -17.70 -12.99
C GLU A 264 -73.18 -16.30 -12.73
N ILE A 265 -74.47 -16.05 -12.97
CA ILE A 265 -75.06 -14.71 -12.84
C ILE A 265 -75.71 -14.42 -11.46
N GLU A 266 -75.89 -15.40 -10.56
CA GLU A 266 -76.59 -15.16 -9.28
C GLU A 266 -75.71 -14.71 -8.09
N ASN A 267 -74.38 -14.85 -8.14
CA ASN A 267 -73.51 -14.60 -6.98
C ASN A 267 -72.98 -13.16 -6.83
N PHE A 268 -73.24 -12.25 -7.78
CA PHE A 268 -72.60 -10.92 -7.81
C PHE A 268 -73.25 -9.83 -6.91
N LYS A 269 -74.28 -10.14 -6.12
CA LYS A 269 -74.95 -9.13 -5.27
C LYS A 269 -74.41 -9.02 -3.83
N SER A 270 -73.70 -10.01 -3.31
CA SER A 270 -73.16 -10.00 -1.95
C SER A 270 -71.75 -9.39 -1.85
N GLU A 271 -71.01 -9.31 -2.96
CA GLU A 271 -69.63 -8.81 -2.99
C GLU A 271 -69.54 -7.27 -2.98
N LYS A 272 -70.59 -6.59 -3.44
CA LYS A 272 -70.64 -5.12 -3.56
C LYS A 272 -70.52 -4.38 -2.21
N ASN A 273 -71.05 -4.94 -1.13
CA ASN A 273 -71.03 -4.28 0.19
C ASN A 273 -69.70 -4.45 0.94
N ARG A 274 -68.83 -5.38 0.53
CA ARG A 274 -67.47 -5.53 1.10
C ARG A 274 -66.52 -4.48 0.53
N VAL A 275 -66.68 -4.16 -0.76
CA VAL A 275 -65.86 -3.21 -1.50
C VAL A 275 -65.99 -1.77 -0.95
N ASP A 276 -67.18 -1.34 -0.51
CA ASP A 276 -67.39 0.02 0.01
C ASP A 276 -66.68 0.32 1.34
N LYS A 277 -66.31 -0.72 2.10
CA LYS A 277 -65.55 -0.57 3.36
C LYS A 277 -64.04 -0.51 3.09
N GLU A 278 -63.55 -1.32 2.15
CA GLU A 278 -62.16 -1.27 1.66
C GLU A 278 -61.86 0.04 0.91
N LEU A 279 -62.87 0.70 0.34
CA LEU A 279 -62.73 1.97 -0.38
C LEU A 279 -62.49 3.18 0.55
N ARG A 280 -62.80 3.08 1.85
CA ARG A 280 -62.49 4.14 2.84
C ARG A 280 -61.07 4.00 3.39
N ASP A 281 -60.66 2.77 3.70
CA ASP A 281 -59.30 2.49 4.19
C ASP A 281 -58.24 2.74 3.10
N THR A 282 -58.61 2.61 1.82
CA THR A 282 -57.73 2.97 0.69
C THR A 282 -57.64 4.48 0.47
N LYS A 283 -58.66 5.28 0.83
CA LYS A 283 -58.60 6.75 0.75
C LYS A 283 -57.68 7.36 1.82
N GLU A 284 -57.72 6.87 3.05
CA GLU A 284 -56.78 7.34 4.09
C GLU A 284 -55.33 6.95 3.77
N LYS A 285 -55.13 5.79 3.14
CA LYS A 285 -53.82 5.40 2.60
C LYS A 285 -53.43 6.26 1.41
N LEU A 286 -54.35 6.66 0.55
CA LEU A 286 -54.11 7.55 -0.59
C LEU A 286 -53.64 8.93 -0.11
N ASP A 287 -54.28 9.53 0.90
CA ASP A 287 -53.87 10.83 1.47
C ASP A 287 -52.48 10.76 2.13
N SER A 288 -52.13 9.61 2.74
CA SER A 288 -50.79 9.38 3.27
C SER A 288 -49.73 9.21 2.17
N VAL A 289 -50.11 8.61 1.04
CA VAL A 289 -49.25 8.42 -0.13
C VAL A 289 -49.09 9.74 -0.90
N GLU A 290 -50.12 10.59 -0.97
CA GLU A 290 -50.03 11.92 -1.58
C GLU A 290 -49.04 12.82 -0.82
N LYS A 291 -49.04 12.81 0.51
CA LYS A 291 -48.03 13.54 1.31
C LYS A 291 -46.61 12.99 1.14
N ILE A 292 -46.47 11.67 0.99
CA ILE A 292 -45.18 11.05 0.69
C ILE A 292 -44.75 11.42 -0.74
N ASN A 293 -45.69 11.49 -1.69
CA ASN A 293 -45.42 11.89 -3.06
C ASN A 293 -45.01 13.36 -3.13
N GLU A 294 -45.62 14.29 -2.39
CA GLU A 294 -45.17 15.68 -2.30
C GLU A 294 -43.73 15.78 -1.74
N GLN A 295 -43.40 15.01 -0.70
CA GLN A 295 -42.03 14.96 -0.15
C GLN A 295 -41.03 14.32 -1.12
N ILE A 296 -41.47 13.35 -1.93
CA ILE A 296 -40.66 12.74 -2.98
C ILE A 296 -40.48 13.72 -4.14
N GLU A 297 -41.51 14.49 -4.52
CA GLU A 297 -41.44 15.50 -5.56
C GLU A 297 -40.47 16.64 -5.20
N GLU A 298 -40.45 17.06 -3.93
CA GLU A 298 -39.48 18.04 -3.42
C GLU A 298 -38.05 17.49 -3.49
N LYS A 299 -37.84 16.23 -3.08
CA LYS A 299 -36.53 15.55 -3.24
C LYS A 299 -36.16 15.31 -4.70
N ILE A 300 -37.12 15.05 -5.59
CA ILE A 300 -36.89 14.95 -7.04
C ILE A 300 -36.46 16.29 -7.60
N LYS A 301 -37.00 17.40 -7.07
CA LYS A 301 -36.61 18.75 -7.48
C LYS A 301 -35.19 19.09 -7.04
N ASP A 302 -34.83 18.77 -5.80
CA ASP A 302 -33.47 18.95 -5.29
C ASP A 302 -32.45 18.08 -6.02
N THR A 303 -32.80 16.82 -6.30
CA THR A 303 -31.94 15.92 -7.08
C THR A 303 -31.83 16.35 -8.55
N ARG A 304 -32.89 16.90 -9.16
CA ARG A 304 -32.81 17.51 -10.51
C ARG A 304 -31.87 18.71 -10.54
N LEU A 305 -31.88 19.55 -9.51
CA LEU A 305 -30.98 20.71 -9.41
C LEU A 305 -29.52 20.28 -9.22
N GLN A 306 -29.29 19.17 -8.50
CA GLN A 306 -27.98 18.53 -8.42
C GLN A 306 -27.57 17.88 -9.75
N ILE A 307 -28.50 17.28 -10.49
CA ILE A 307 -28.24 16.71 -11.82
C ILE A 307 -27.87 17.83 -12.80
N GLU A 308 -28.55 18.97 -12.82
CA GLU A 308 -28.17 20.12 -13.67
C GLU A 308 -26.76 20.62 -13.35
N LEU A 309 -26.39 20.71 -12.06
CA LEU A 309 -25.04 21.06 -11.65
C LEU A 309 -24.01 20.03 -12.16
N PHE A 310 -24.29 18.74 -12.00
CA PHE A 310 -23.42 17.68 -12.53
C PHE A 310 -23.39 17.65 -14.06
N GLU A 311 -24.47 17.97 -14.76
CA GLU A 311 -24.52 18.09 -16.22
C GLU A 311 -23.63 19.23 -16.70
N THR A 312 -23.58 20.36 -15.98
CA THR A 312 -22.64 21.46 -16.30
C THR A 312 -21.17 21.08 -16.04
N GLU A 313 -20.88 20.32 -14.98
CA GLU A 313 -19.53 19.79 -14.74
C GLU A 313 -19.13 18.74 -15.79
N ILE A 314 -20.05 17.85 -16.17
CA ILE A 314 -19.86 16.88 -17.25
C ILE A 314 -19.62 17.59 -18.59
N ALA A 315 -20.32 18.67 -18.89
CA ALA A 315 -20.08 19.47 -20.09
C ALA A 315 -18.67 20.08 -20.11
N GLN A 316 -18.18 20.59 -18.97
CA GLN A 316 -16.81 21.09 -18.84
C GLN A 316 -15.76 19.98 -18.97
N LEU A 317 -16.05 18.79 -18.43
CA LEU A 317 -15.20 17.61 -18.60
C LEU A 317 -15.19 17.13 -20.05
N HIS A 318 -16.32 17.13 -20.75
CA HIS A 318 -16.40 16.81 -22.18
C HIS A 318 -15.61 17.81 -23.04
N GLN A 319 -15.60 19.10 -22.69
CA GLN A 319 -14.75 20.09 -23.36
C GLN A 319 -13.26 19.77 -23.20
N LYS A 320 -12.82 19.40 -21.99
CA LYS A 320 -11.43 18.97 -21.73
C LYS A 320 -11.09 17.63 -22.41
N ILE A 321 -12.05 16.72 -22.51
CA ILE A 321 -11.89 15.45 -23.25
C ILE A 321 -11.69 15.74 -24.74
N ASN A 322 -12.50 16.62 -25.35
CA ASN A 322 -12.35 17.02 -26.76
C ASN A 322 -10.98 17.67 -27.04
N GLU A 323 -10.49 18.54 -26.16
CA GLU A 323 -9.13 19.09 -26.27
C GLU A 323 -8.05 18.00 -26.15
N GLY A 324 -8.29 16.99 -25.32
CA GLY A 324 -7.45 15.79 -25.23
C GLY A 324 -7.49 14.93 -26.50
N GLU A 325 -8.65 14.77 -27.11
CA GLU A 325 -8.84 14.02 -28.36
C GLU A 325 -8.18 14.70 -29.55
N GLU A 326 -8.20 16.03 -29.65
CA GLU A 326 -7.47 16.76 -30.69
C GLU A 326 -5.95 16.60 -30.55
N LYS A 327 -5.43 16.61 -29.32
CA LYS A 327 -4.01 16.31 -29.06
C LYS A 327 -3.67 14.87 -29.37
N LYS A 328 -4.58 13.93 -29.10
CA LYS A 328 -4.43 12.51 -29.45
C LYS A 328 -4.43 12.30 -30.97
N LYS A 329 -5.28 13.00 -31.72
CA LYS A 329 -5.29 12.97 -33.20
C LYS A 329 -3.96 13.43 -33.80
N LYS A 330 -3.40 14.54 -33.30
CA LYS A 330 -2.07 15.01 -33.72
C LYS A 330 -0.96 14.01 -33.38
N MET A 331 -1.05 13.34 -32.23
CA MET A 331 -0.12 12.26 -31.88
C MET A 331 -0.27 11.05 -32.80
N THR A 332 -1.49 10.65 -33.16
CA THR A 332 -1.71 9.53 -34.08
C THR A 332 -1.26 9.83 -35.52
N GLU A 333 -1.29 11.09 -35.96
CA GLU A 333 -0.72 11.49 -37.25
C GLU A 333 0.81 11.37 -37.26
N LEU A 334 1.49 11.77 -36.18
CA LEU A 334 2.94 11.58 -36.04
C LEU A 334 3.35 10.11 -35.93
N VAL A 335 2.52 9.27 -35.30
CA VAL A 335 2.75 7.81 -35.24
C VAL A 335 2.60 7.19 -36.63
N LYS A 336 1.62 7.62 -37.44
CA LYS A 336 1.49 7.16 -38.83
C LYS A 336 2.69 7.55 -39.69
N GLU A 337 3.23 8.76 -39.53
CA GLU A 337 4.46 9.17 -40.22
C GLU A 337 5.68 8.31 -39.79
N GLN A 338 5.75 7.89 -38.53
CA GLN A 338 6.77 6.92 -38.07
C GLN A 338 6.56 5.51 -38.65
N GLU A 339 5.32 5.02 -38.68
CA GLU A 339 4.98 3.70 -39.26
C GLU A 339 5.30 3.64 -40.76
N GLU A 340 5.05 4.72 -41.51
CA GLU A 340 5.43 4.81 -42.93
C GLU A 340 6.95 4.81 -43.15
N LEU A 341 7.74 5.37 -42.22
CA LEU A 341 9.20 5.30 -42.27
C LEU A 341 9.72 3.91 -41.91
N GLU A 342 9.10 3.23 -40.94
CA GLU A 342 9.44 1.85 -40.58
C GLU A 342 9.11 0.87 -41.70
N GLN A 343 7.97 1.02 -42.38
CA GLN A 343 7.63 0.20 -43.55
C GLN A 343 8.66 0.33 -44.68
N LYS A 344 9.15 1.54 -44.96
CA LYS A 344 10.20 1.74 -45.97
C LYS A 344 11.53 1.08 -45.60
N ILE A 345 11.90 1.13 -44.32
CA ILE A 345 13.11 0.44 -43.82
C ILE A 345 12.93 -1.08 -43.91
N GLU A 346 11.73 -1.60 -43.66
CA GLU A 346 11.46 -3.03 -43.72
C GLU A 346 11.39 -3.54 -45.18
N GLU A 347 10.89 -2.74 -46.13
CA GLU A 347 10.98 -3.02 -47.56
C GLU A 347 12.44 -3.10 -48.05
N GLU A 348 13.31 -2.19 -47.59
CA GLU A 348 14.75 -2.23 -47.91
C GLU A 348 15.45 -3.46 -47.31
N LYS A 349 15.09 -3.86 -46.09
CA LYS A 349 15.58 -5.12 -45.50
C LYS A 349 15.10 -6.34 -46.27
N LEU A 350 13.85 -6.37 -46.73
CA LEU A 350 13.28 -7.51 -47.43
C LEU A 350 13.94 -7.68 -48.81
N LEU A 351 14.29 -6.58 -49.49
CA LEU A 351 15.11 -6.59 -50.69
C LEU A 351 16.53 -7.12 -50.43
N ALA A 352 17.17 -6.71 -49.34
CA ALA A 352 18.49 -7.22 -48.96
C ALA A 352 18.47 -8.71 -48.58
N ASN A 353 17.40 -9.15 -47.91
CA ASN A 353 17.23 -10.54 -47.48
C ASN A 353 16.91 -11.47 -48.66
N ASN A 354 16.14 -10.98 -49.64
CA ASN A 354 15.91 -11.70 -50.89
C ASN A 354 17.20 -11.85 -51.71
N GLY A 355 18.08 -10.83 -51.71
CA GLY A 355 19.41 -10.92 -52.32
C GLY A 355 20.32 -11.94 -51.62
N LEU A 356 20.24 -12.05 -50.28
CA LEU A 356 20.95 -13.06 -49.49
C LEU A 356 20.44 -14.48 -49.76
N ASN A 357 19.12 -14.67 -49.85
CA ASN A 357 18.51 -15.97 -50.14
C ASN A 357 18.85 -16.44 -51.57
N GLN A 358 18.90 -15.55 -52.55
CA GLN A 358 19.33 -15.90 -53.91
C GLN A 358 20.80 -16.36 -53.94
N LEU A 359 21.67 -15.70 -53.18
CA LEU A 359 23.06 -16.12 -53.01
C LEU A 359 23.19 -17.46 -52.26
N GLU A 360 22.35 -17.73 -51.26
CA GLU A 360 22.32 -19.03 -50.58
C GLU A 360 21.81 -20.17 -51.48
N ASP A 361 20.81 -19.90 -52.32
CA ASP A 361 20.29 -20.86 -53.30
C ASP A 361 21.33 -21.15 -54.40
N GLU A 362 22.04 -20.13 -54.89
CA GLU A 362 23.16 -20.30 -55.84
C GLU A 362 24.28 -21.16 -55.24
N ILE A 363 24.64 -20.94 -53.97
CA ILE A 363 25.63 -21.76 -53.24
C ILE A 363 25.13 -23.20 -53.05
N GLN A 364 23.83 -23.42 -52.83
CA GLN A 364 23.27 -24.78 -52.74
C GLN A 364 23.30 -25.51 -54.08
N VAL A 365 22.98 -24.83 -55.18
CA VAL A 365 23.01 -25.42 -56.52
C VAL A 365 24.43 -25.82 -56.91
N GLU A 366 25.43 -24.97 -56.65
CA GLU A 366 26.85 -25.30 -56.88
C GLU A 366 27.31 -26.49 -56.02
N ARG A 367 26.87 -26.57 -54.76
CA ARG A 367 27.19 -27.73 -53.89
C ARG A 367 26.55 -29.02 -54.40
N LYS A 368 25.35 -28.95 -54.95
CA LYS A 368 24.65 -30.12 -55.53
C LYS A 368 25.31 -30.58 -56.82
N GLN A 369 25.69 -29.65 -57.71
CA GLN A 369 26.50 -29.96 -58.90
C GLN A 369 27.85 -30.59 -58.55
N ALA A 370 28.54 -30.08 -57.53
CA ALA A 370 29.80 -30.66 -57.08
C ALA A 370 29.64 -32.08 -56.46
N GLN A 371 28.47 -32.41 -55.94
CA GLN A 371 28.14 -33.73 -55.42
C GLN A 371 27.77 -34.71 -56.54
N ASP A 372 26.99 -34.26 -57.53
CA ASP A 372 26.64 -35.04 -58.72
C ASP A 372 27.88 -35.36 -59.56
N ASP A 373 28.82 -34.41 -59.72
CA ASP A 373 30.10 -34.61 -60.39
C ASP A 373 30.97 -35.68 -59.68
N ARG A 374 30.93 -35.76 -58.34
CA ARG A 374 31.61 -36.83 -57.59
C ARG A 374 31.00 -38.20 -57.86
N GLN A 375 29.69 -38.27 -58.03
CA GLN A 375 28.99 -39.51 -58.37
C GLN A 375 29.33 -39.97 -59.79
N VAL A 376 29.35 -39.04 -60.76
CA VAL A 376 29.75 -39.33 -62.15
C VAL A 376 31.21 -39.84 -62.22
N ILE A 377 32.12 -39.28 -61.42
CA ILE A 377 33.51 -39.77 -61.34
C ILE A 377 33.60 -41.18 -60.75
N GLU A 378 32.76 -41.55 -59.78
CA GLU A 378 32.69 -42.92 -59.26
C GLU A 378 32.13 -43.91 -60.28
N ASP A 379 31.08 -43.52 -61.01
CA ASP A 379 30.44 -44.37 -62.02
C ASP A 379 31.35 -44.60 -63.23
N LEU A 380 32.11 -43.59 -63.65
CA LEU A 380 33.15 -43.74 -64.69
C LEU A 380 34.30 -44.67 -64.24
N ARG A 381 34.64 -44.68 -62.94
CA ARG A 381 35.62 -45.64 -62.38
C ARG A 381 35.08 -47.07 -62.35
N ARG A 382 33.78 -47.26 -62.08
CA ARG A 382 33.12 -48.58 -62.16
C ARG A 382 33.00 -49.07 -63.60
N ALA A 383 32.62 -48.19 -64.53
CA ALA A 383 32.55 -48.50 -65.96
C ALA A 383 33.92 -48.90 -66.54
N ARG A 384 35.00 -48.22 -66.15
CA ARG A 384 36.39 -48.59 -66.54
C ARG A 384 36.75 -50.01 -66.10
N ASN A 385 36.37 -50.40 -64.88
CA ASN A 385 36.68 -51.72 -64.33
C ASN A 385 35.83 -52.85 -64.92
N ILE A 386 34.62 -52.55 -65.43
CA ILE A 386 33.75 -53.51 -66.13
C ILE A 386 34.24 -53.71 -67.56
N LEU A 387 34.56 -52.62 -68.29
CA LEU A 387 35.10 -52.69 -69.65
C LEU A 387 36.44 -53.44 -69.72
N GLN A 388 37.32 -53.27 -68.72
CA GLN A 388 38.57 -54.02 -68.63
C GLN A 388 38.35 -55.54 -68.51
N LYS A 389 37.27 -55.97 -67.81
CA LYS A 389 36.91 -57.40 -67.66
C LYS A 389 36.21 -57.99 -68.89
N GLU A 390 35.58 -57.18 -69.73
CA GLU A 390 34.97 -57.63 -70.98
C GLU A 390 36.01 -57.80 -72.10
N ILE A 391 37.05 -56.95 -72.13
CA ILE A 391 38.19 -57.09 -73.05
C ILE A 391 38.92 -58.42 -72.82
N ASP A 392 39.20 -58.79 -71.56
CA ASP A 392 39.85 -60.06 -71.20
C ASP A 392 39.02 -61.31 -71.57
N ARG A 393 37.69 -61.17 -71.72
CA ARG A 393 36.81 -62.27 -72.16
C ARG A 393 36.72 -62.38 -73.68
N CYS A 394 36.73 -61.26 -74.42
CA CYS A 394 36.74 -61.27 -75.88
C CYS A 394 38.05 -61.86 -76.45
N ASP A 395 39.19 -61.56 -75.83
CA ASP A 395 40.50 -62.08 -76.29
C ASP A 395 40.63 -63.61 -76.11
N ASN A 396 39.94 -64.20 -75.12
CA ASN A 396 39.94 -65.63 -74.88
C ASN A 396 38.95 -66.40 -75.78
N ASN A 397 37.91 -65.75 -76.28
CA ASN A 397 36.94 -66.34 -77.22
C ASN A 397 37.42 -66.28 -78.68
N ASN A 398 38.14 -65.23 -79.08
CA ASN A 398 38.69 -65.13 -80.45
C ASN A 398 39.73 -66.22 -80.77
N LYS A 399 40.52 -66.67 -79.77
CA LYS A 399 41.51 -67.77 -79.95
C LYS A 399 40.89 -69.15 -80.23
N LYS A 400 39.61 -69.37 -79.90
CA LYS A 400 38.93 -70.67 -80.12
C LYS A 400 38.19 -70.77 -81.46
N ILE A 401 37.89 -69.65 -82.10
CA ILE A 401 37.14 -69.60 -83.37
C ILE A 401 38.09 -69.73 -84.59
N GLU A 402 39.37 -69.45 -84.42
CA GLU A 402 40.41 -69.57 -85.46
C GLU A 402 40.82 -71.03 -85.75
N GLU A 403 40.66 -71.94 -84.78
CA GLU A 403 41.02 -73.38 -84.91
C GLU A 403 39.92 -74.23 -85.57
N ASP A 404 38.64 -73.87 -85.44
CA ASP A 404 37.50 -74.64 -85.99
C ASP A 404 37.16 -74.32 -87.46
N PHE A 405 37.65 -73.20 -88.01
CA PHE A 405 37.36 -72.78 -89.40
C PHE A 405 38.17 -73.56 -90.45
N ILE A 406 39.36 -74.08 -90.10
CA ILE A 406 40.26 -74.77 -91.03
C ILE A 406 39.85 -76.24 -91.28
N ALA A 407 39.09 -76.86 -90.36
CA ALA A 407 38.74 -78.29 -90.43
C ALA A 407 37.48 -78.60 -91.28
N LYS A 408 36.56 -77.65 -91.44
CA LYS A 408 35.27 -77.88 -92.15
C LYS A 408 35.28 -77.54 -93.64
N GLN A 409 36.33 -76.92 -94.16
CA GLN A 409 36.42 -76.50 -95.56
C GLN A 409 36.91 -77.60 -96.54
N LYS A 410 37.37 -78.77 -96.04
CA LYS A 410 37.94 -79.86 -96.88
C LYS A 410 37.04 -81.08 -97.12
N TYR A 411 35.88 -81.23 -96.46
CA TYR A 411 35.10 -82.50 -96.47
C TYR A 411 33.91 -82.53 -97.45
N LEU A 412 33.64 -81.46 -98.19
CA LEU A 412 32.37 -81.28 -98.93
C LEU A 412 32.49 -81.35 -100.46
N SER A 413 33.54 -81.98 -101.00
CA SER A 413 33.77 -82.07 -102.46
C SER A 413 33.70 -83.48 -103.08
N GLU A 414 33.42 -84.56 -102.34
CA GLU A 414 33.62 -85.94 -102.85
C GLU A 414 32.39 -86.88 -102.89
N LYS A 415 31.18 -86.45 -102.48
CA LYS A 415 30.00 -87.34 -102.43
C LYS A 415 28.79 -86.87 -103.22
N GLN A 416 28.98 -86.77 -104.55
CA GLN A 416 27.89 -86.42 -105.46
C GLN A 416 27.72 -87.32 -106.71
N ASN A 417 28.22 -88.57 -106.76
CA ASN A 417 27.90 -89.49 -107.88
C ASN A 417 27.80 -90.98 -107.47
N GLU A 418 26.76 -91.66 -108.00
CA GLU A 418 26.57 -93.12 -108.26
C GLU A 418 25.64 -93.98 -107.39
N LEU A 419 24.48 -94.35 -107.97
CA LEU A 419 23.84 -95.68 -107.83
C LEU A 419 22.79 -95.95 -108.94
N GLY A 420 22.87 -97.11 -109.62
CA GLY A 420 21.80 -97.68 -110.48
C GLY A 420 22.17 -98.99 -111.19
N GLY A 421 21.42 -100.10 -110.96
CA GLY A 421 21.37 -101.28 -111.85
C GLY A 421 21.15 -102.69 -111.23
N LEU A 422 20.04 -103.34 -111.63
CA LEU A 422 19.86 -104.78 -111.97
C LEU A 422 19.15 -105.78 -111.03
N GLN A 423 18.07 -106.36 -111.59
CA GLN A 423 17.19 -107.43 -111.09
C GLN A 423 16.54 -108.12 -112.34
N LYS A 424 16.58 -109.47 -112.49
CA LYS A 424 15.66 -110.40 -113.26
C LYS A 424 16.31 -111.72 -113.81
N LYS A 425 15.80 -112.92 -113.42
CA LYS A 425 15.68 -114.17 -114.27
C LYS A 425 15.10 -115.42 -113.53
N ILE A 426 14.16 -116.13 -114.20
CA ILE A 426 13.97 -117.61 -114.35
C ILE A 426 12.86 -118.35 -113.53
N ASP A 427 11.86 -118.82 -114.29
CA ASP A 427 10.75 -119.76 -114.02
C ASP A 427 10.68 -120.79 -115.20
N TYR A 428 10.71 -122.13 -115.06
CA TYR A 428 10.40 -123.00 -116.25
C TYR A 428 9.88 -124.44 -116.07
N LEU A 429 10.21 -125.25 -115.06
CA LEU A 429 10.14 -126.72 -115.24
C LEU A 429 8.91 -127.43 -114.64
N ASN A 430 7.83 -127.64 -115.42
CA ASN A 430 6.53 -128.07 -114.86
C ASN A 430 5.63 -128.96 -115.76
N LYS A 431 5.99 -130.17 -116.26
CA LYS A 431 5.03 -130.86 -117.18
C LYS A 431 4.93 -132.38 -117.37
N LYS A 432 5.62 -133.29 -116.67
CA LYS A 432 5.79 -134.65 -117.27
C LYS A 432 4.91 -135.83 -116.83
N ILE A 433 4.23 -135.90 -115.68
CA ILE A 433 4.00 -137.25 -115.11
C ILE A 433 2.53 -137.58 -114.82
N ALA A 434 1.81 -138.04 -115.85
CA ALA A 434 0.41 -138.49 -115.80
C ALA A 434 0.22 -140.03 -115.85
N ASN A 435 1.28 -140.85 -115.80
CA ASN A 435 1.16 -142.30 -116.06
C ASN A 435 0.93 -143.20 -114.82
N VAL A 436 0.85 -142.65 -113.61
CA VAL A 436 0.82 -143.45 -112.35
C VAL A 436 -0.61 -143.84 -111.90
N GLU A 437 -1.65 -143.36 -112.60
CA GLU A 437 -3.04 -143.36 -112.13
C GLU A 437 -3.79 -144.71 -112.12
N ARG A 438 -3.23 -145.83 -112.60
CA ARG A 438 -3.96 -147.12 -112.64
C ARG A 438 -3.64 -148.12 -111.53
N GLU A 439 -2.52 -147.98 -110.83
CA GLU A 439 -2.23 -148.81 -109.64
C GLU A 439 -2.88 -148.26 -108.36
N THR A 440 -3.38 -147.03 -108.40
CA THR A 440 -3.99 -146.34 -107.25
C THR A 440 -5.38 -146.87 -106.86
N GLU A 441 -6.12 -147.50 -107.77
CA GLU A 441 -7.54 -147.84 -107.55
C GLU A 441 -7.79 -148.95 -106.50
N GLN A 442 -6.86 -149.91 -106.34
CA GLN A 442 -6.96 -150.93 -105.27
C GLN A 442 -6.55 -150.41 -103.88
N GLN A 443 -5.68 -149.39 -103.80
CA GLN A 443 -5.35 -148.72 -102.54
C GLN A 443 -6.50 -147.80 -102.05
N CYS A 444 -7.37 -147.31 -102.95
CA CYS A 444 -8.50 -146.47 -102.59
C CYS A 444 -9.52 -147.14 -101.64
N LEU A 445 -9.76 -148.46 -101.75
CA LEU A 445 -10.81 -149.11 -100.95
C LEU A 445 -10.39 -149.32 -99.49
N GLN A 446 -9.12 -149.67 -99.23
CA GLN A 446 -8.57 -149.78 -97.88
C GLN A 446 -8.34 -148.41 -97.24
N PHE A 447 -7.97 -147.39 -98.03
CA PHE A 447 -7.87 -146.00 -97.58
C PHE A 447 -9.22 -145.47 -97.08
N SER A 448 -10.32 -145.76 -97.79
CA SER A 448 -11.65 -145.26 -97.41
C SER A 448 -12.13 -145.73 -96.03
N GLN A 449 -11.85 -146.96 -95.61
CA GLN A 449 -12.27 -147.46 -94.28
C GLN A 449 -11.43 -146.90 -93.13
N ALA A 450 -10.13 -146.68 -93.35
CA ALA A 450 -9.25 -146.01 -92.40
C ALA A 450 -9.62 -144.52 -92.25
N GLN A 451 -10.01 -143.88 -93.36
CA GLN A 451 -10.42 -142.48 -93.41
C GLN A 451 -11.63 -142.19 -92.51
N THR A 452 -12.66 -143.06 -92.51
CA THR A 452 -13.86 -142.84 -91.70
C THR A 452 -13.58 -142.93 -90.19
N LYS A 453 -12.73 -143.86 -89.77
CA LYS A 453 -12.31 -143.97 -88.35
C LYS A 453 -11.47 -142.77 -87.91
N TYR A 454 -10.59 -142.28 -88.79
CA TYR A 454 -9.79 -141.08 -88.53
C TYR A 454 -10.65 -139.83 -88.34
N PHE A 455 -11.66 -139.61 -89.20
CA PHE A 455 -12.54 -138.45 -89.07
C PHE A 455 -13.39 -138.49 -87.78
N HIS A 456 -13.85 -139.66 -87.36
CA HIS A 456 -14.60 -139.78 -86.10
C HIS A 456 -13.76 -139.40 -84.87
N SER A 457 -12.51 -139.89 -84.80
CA SER A 457 -11.58 -139.49 -83.73
C SER A 457 -11.19 -138.01 -83.79
N LEU A 458 -11.08 -137.43 -84.98
CA LEU A 458 -10.77 -136.01 -85.16
C LEU A 458 -11.93 -135.12 -84.66
N ASP A 459 -13.18 -135.53 -84.86
CA ASP A 459 -14.33 -134.80 -84.37
C ASP A 459 -14.48 -134.92 -82.83
N GLU A 460 -14.13 -136.06 -82.23
CA GLU A 460 -14.05 -136.18 -80.76
C GLU A 460 -12.97 -135.27 -80.17
N ILE A 461 -11.79 -135.16 -80.80
CA ILE A 461 -10.71 -134.25 -80.38
C ILE A 461 -11.18 -132.80 -80.42
N LYS A 462 -11.82 -132.36 -81.52
CA LYS A 462 -12.36 -131.00 -81.62
C LYS A 462 -13.39 -130.69 -80.54
N LEU A 463 -14.23 -131.66 -80.18
CA LEU A 463 -15.24 -131.50 -79.12
C LEU A 463 -14.58 -131.34 -77.74
N LYS A 464 -13.50 -132.09 -77.48
CA LYS A 464 -12.68 -131.94 -76.27
C LYS A 464 -11.92 -130.60 -76.25
N ASP A 465 -11.36 -130.15 -77.36
CA ASP A 465 -10.67 -128.85 -77.45
C ASP A 465 -11.63 -127.66 -77.26
N SER A 466 -12.87 -127.78 -77.74
CA SER A 466 -13.91 -126.78 -77.50
C SER A 466 -14.27 -126.69 -76.01
N LEU A 467 -14.40 -127.83 -75.32
CA LEU A 467 -14.64 -127.87 -73.87
C LEU A 467 -13.46 -127.31 -73.08
N ILE A 468 -12.22 -127.62 -73.49
CA ILE A 468 -11.00 -127.07 -72.86
C ILE A 468 -10.97 -125.54 -72.99
N SER A 469 -11.31 -125.00 -74.17
CA SER A 469 -11.36 -123.55 -74.39
C SER A 469 -12.43 -122.86 -73.54
N GLU A 470 -13.60 -123.48 -73.35
CA GLU A 470 -14.64 -122.94 -72.45
C GLU A 470 -14.18 -122.94 -70.98
N PHE A 471 -13.53 -124.01 -70.51
CA PHE A 471 -13.01 -124.06 -69.15
C PHE A 471 -11.86 -123.08 -68.92
N GLN A 472 -10.98 -122.87 -69.90
CA GLN A 472 -9.94 -121.84 -69.83
C GLN A 472 -10.54 -120.43 -69.74
N LYS A 473 -11.58 -120.12 -70.53
CA LYS A 473 -12.30 -118.84 -70.41
C LYS A 473 -12.93 -118.66 -69.03
N LYS A 474 -13.61 -119.69 -68.51
CA LYS A 474 -14.18 -119.64 -67.14
C LYS A 474 -13.09 -119.42 -66.08
N ASN A 475 -11.91 -120.02 -66.25
CA ASN A 475 -10.81 -119.87 -65.32
C ASN A 475 -10.26 -118.43 -65.30
N ILE A 476 -10.08 -117.82 -66.48
CA ILE A 476 -9.66 -116.42 -66.63
C ILE A 476 -10.71 -115.48 -66.02
N GLU A 477 -12.00 -115.73 -66.24
CA GLU A 477 -13.07 -114.93 -65.64
C GLU A 477 -13.10 -115.04 -64.12
N THR A 478 -12.84 -116.23 -63.55
CA THR A 478 -12.76 -116.40 -62.09
C THR A 478 -11.52 -115.74 -61.50
N GLU A 479 -10.37 -115.79 -62.17
CA GLU A 479 -9.16 -115.07 -61.75
C GLU A 479 -9.34 -113.56 -61.80
N ALA A 480 -9.99 -113.03 -62.84
CA ALA A 480 -10.31 -111.61 -62.94
C ALA A 480 -11.24 -111.15 -61.79
N LYS A 481 -12.26 -111.95 -61.47
CA LYS A 481 -13.17 -111.68 -60.33
C LYS A 481 -12.44 -111.71 -58.99
N LEU A 482 -11.51 -112.66 -58.79
CA LEU A 482 -10.70 -112.74 -57.57
C LEU A 482 -9.82 -111.48 -57.41
N LYS A 483 -9.16 -111.04 -58.48
CA LYS A 483 -8.33 -109.82 -58.48
C LYS A 483 -9.15 -108.57 -58.19
N GLN A 484 -10.35 -108.48 -58.75
CA GLN A 484 -11.25 -107.35 -58.50
C GLN A 484 -11.68 -107.30 -57.03
N GLN A 485 -11.98 -108.45 -56.41
CA GLN A 485 -12.32 -108.51 -54.98
C GLN A 485 -11.13 -108.19 -54.07
N GLN A 486 -9.91 -108.60 -54.42
CA GLN A 486 -8.70 -108.23 -53.68
C GLN A 486 -8.47 -106.72 -53.68
N ASN A 487 -8.60 -106.07 -54.84
CA ASN A 487 -8.45 -104.61 -54.94
C ASN A 487 -9.52 -103.86 -54.12
N LEU A 488 -10.77 -104.33 -54.15
CA LEU A 488 -11.85 -103.76 -53.33
C LEU A 488 -11.55 -103.88 -51.84
N TYR A 489 -11.05 -105.02 -51.38
CA TYR A 489 -10.68 -105.22 -49.99
C TYR A 489 -9.52 -104.31 -49.56
N GLU A 490 -8.49 -104.16 -50.40
CA GLU A 490 -7.37 -103.26 -50.14
C GLU A 490 -7.80 -101.79 -50.03
N THR A 491 -8.72 -101.36 -50.91
CA THR A 491 -9.29 -100.00 -50.89
C THR A 491 -10.08 -99.74 -49.61
N VAL A 492 -10.94 -100.68 -49.19
CA VAL A 492 -11.70 -100.55 -47.94
C VAL A 492 -10.76 -100.55 -46.72
N ARG A 493 -9.68 -101.33 -46.77
CA ARG A 493 -8.67 -101.36 -45.70
C ARG A 493 -7.88 -100.05 -45.62
N SER A 494 -7.52 -99.44 -46.75
CA SER A 494 -6.87 -98.11 -46.77
C SER A 494 -7.80 -97.03 -46.24
N ASP A 495 -9.07 -97.05 -46.64
CA ASP A 495 -10.06 -96.08 -46.17
C ASP A 495 -10.29 -96.20 -44.66
N ARG A 496 -10.42 -97.42 -44.13
CA ARG A 496 -10.52 -97.65 -42.68
C ARG A 496 -9.33 -97.05 -41.92
N ASN A 497 -8.12 -97.24 -42.44
CA ASN A 497 -6.91 -96.71 -41.81
C ASN A 497 -6.85 -95.18 -41.88
N LEU A 498 -7.28 -94.59 -43.00
CA LEU A 498 -7.36 -93.14 -43.16
C LEU A 498 -8.36 -92.52 -42.17
N TYR A 499 -9.57 -93.08 -42.07
CA TYR A 499 -10.58 -92.57 -41.14
C TYR A 499 -10.17 -92.73 -39.67
N SER A 500 -9.49 -93.82 -39.30
CA SER A 500 -8.94 -93.99 -37.94
C SER A 500 -7.87 -92.95 -37.59
N LYS A 501 -7.04 -92.57 -38.57
CA LYS A 501 -6.02 -91.53 -38.41
C LYS A 501 -6.66 -90.14 -38.30
N ASN A 502 -7.59 -89.82 -39.19
CA ASN A 502 -8.31 -88.55 -39.14
C ASN A 502 -9.10 -88.39 -37.84
N TYR A 503 -9.71 -89.47 -37.34
CA TYR A 503 -10.43 -89.45 -36.07
C TYR A 503 -9.50 -89.14 -34.88
N THR A 504 -8.31 -89.76 -34.84
CA THR A 504 -7.33 -89.51 -33.77
C THR A 504 -6.74 -88.10 -33.85
N GLU A 505 -6.46 -87.59 -35.05
CA GLU A 505 -6.02 -86.20 -35.24
C GLU A 505 -7.10 -85.21 -34.79
N LYS A 506 -8.37 -85.45 -35.13
CA LYS A 506 -9.49 -84.59 -34.70
C LYS A 506 -9.74 -84.67 -33.19
N GLN A 507 -9.56 -85.82 -32.56
CA GLN A 507 -9.58 -85.91 -31.09
C GLN A 507 -8.46 -85.08 -30.44
N GLN A 508 -7.23 -85.14 -30.98
CA GLN A 508 -6.12 -84.33 -30.47
C GLN A 508 -6.35 -82.84 -30.68
N GLU A 509 -6.95 -82.43 -31.79
CA GLU A 509 -7.33 -81.05 -32.06
C GLU A 509 -8.39 -80.55 -31.07
N ILE A 510 -9.41 -81.36 -30.79
CA ILE A 510 -10.43 -81.06 -29.76
C ILE A 510 -9.79 -80.92 -28.37
N GLU A 511 -8.84 -81.77 -28.00
CA GLU A 511 -8.13 -81.63 -26.73
C GLU A 511 -7.29 -80.35 -26.65
N LYS A 512 -6.58 -79.99 -27.74
CA LYS A 512 -5.85 -78.71 -27.82
C LYS A 512 -6.79 -77.53 -27.65
N MET A 513 -7.94 -77.54 -28.32
CA MET A 513 -8.96 -76.49 -28.19
C MET A 513 -9.53 -76.42 -26.77
N ARG A 514 -9.76 -77.55 -26.10
CA ARG A 514 -10.19 -77.58 -24.70
C ARG A 514 -9.14 -77.00 -23.74
N ARG A 515 -7.85 -77.26 -23.97
CA ARG A 515 -6.76 -76.65 -23.18
C ARG A 515 -6.69 -75.15 -23.44
N SER A 516 -6.77 -74.72 -24.69
CA SER A 516 -6.81 -73.30 -25.07
C SER A 516 -7.98 -72.57 -24.42
N TYR A 517 -9.18 -73.18 -24.45
CA TYR A 517 -10.37 -72.62 -23.78
C TYR A 517 -10.15 -72.43 -22.28
N LYS A 518 -9.53 -73.41 -21.58
CA LYS A 518 -9.22 -73.28 -20.15
C LYS A 518 -8.25 -72.13 -19.86
N ILE A 519 -7.21 -71.96 -20.69
CA ILE A 519 -6.23 -70.87 -20.53
C ILE A 519 -6.91 -69.52 -20.76
N VAL A 520 -7.66 -69.37 -21.84
CA VAL A 520 -8.40 -68.14 -22.15
C VAL A 520 -9.41 -67.82 -21.04
N ASN A 521 -10.10 -68.81 -20.49
CA ASN A 521 -11.05 -68.58 -19.41
C ASN A 521 -10.34 -68.14 -18.11
N HIS A 522 -9.16 -68.69 -17.81
CA HIS A 522 -8.34 -68.21 -16.70
C HIS A 522 -7.85 -66.76 -16.93
N GLN A 523 -7.42 -66.42 -18.14
CA GLN A 523 -7.06 -65.05 -18.51
C GLN A 523 -8.25 -64.08 -18.39
N ILE A 524 -9.45 -64.51 -18.79
CA ILE A 524 -10.68 -63.71 -18.60
C ILE A 524 -10.95 -63.49 -17.11
N SER A 525 -10.78 -64.50 -16.26
CA SER A 525 -10.92 -64.33 -14.80
C SER A 525 -9.88 -63.37 -14.21
N GLN A 526 -8.61 -63.48 -14.62
CA GLN A 526 -7.56 -62.55 -14.18
C GLN A 526 -7.85 -61.10 -14.61
N LEU A 527 -8.25 -60.90 -15.87
CA LEU A 527 -8.63 -59.58 -16.37
C LEU A 527 -9.86 -59.02 -15.64
N LYS A 528 -10.82 -59.87 -15.26
CA LYS A 528 -11.97 -59.45 -14.45
C LYS A 528 -11.53 -58.99 -13.05
N GLU A 529 -10.65 -59.74 -12.38
CA GLU A 529 -10.09 -59.32 -11.09
C GLU A 529 -9.26 -58.03 -11.20
N GLU A 530 -8.46 -57.86 -12.25
CA GLU A 530 -7.74 -56.61 -12.50
C GLU A 530 -8.67 -55.43 -12.76
N ILE A 531 -9.74 -55.63 -13.53
CA ILE A 531 -10.77 -54.61 -13.77
C ILE A 531 -11.46 -54.24 -12.45
N GLU A 532 -11.80 -55.21 -11.61
CA GLU A 532 -12.43 -54.97 -10.32
C GLU A 532 -11.47 -54.25 -9.35
N ALA A 533 -10.21 -54.65 -9.30
CA ALA A 533 -9.16 -53.98 -8.51
C ALA A 533 -8.93 -52.53 -8.98
N LYS A 534 -8.85 -52.29 -10.30
CA LYS A 534 -8.75 -50.94 -10.86
C LYS A 534 -10.01 -50.12 -10.64
N GLY A 535 -11.19 -50.72 -10.73
CA GLY A 535 -12.47 -50.07 -10.40
C GLY A 535 -12.51 -49.60 -8.95
N ASN A 536 -12.06 -50.45 -8.02
CA ASN A 536 -11.95 -50.10 -6.61
C ASN A 536 -10.91 -48.99 -6.35
N ALA A 537 -9.76 -49.01 -7.05
CA ALA A 537 -8.77 -47.94 -6.96
C ALA A 537 -9.31 -46.60 -7.50
N LEU A 538 -9.99 -46.64 -8.65
CA LEU A 538 -10.62 -45.46 -9.26
C LEU A 538 -11.70 -44.87 -8.35
N ALA A 539 -12.51 -45.70 -7.69
CA ALA A 539 -13.51 -45.25 -6.72
C ALA A 539 -12.88 -44.57 -5.50
N LYS A 540 -11.73 -45.07 -5.02
CA LYS A 540 -10.96 -44.41 -3.93
C LYS A 540 -10.41 -43.06 -4.36
N GLU A 541 -9.79 -42.99 -5.54
CA GLU A 541 -9.30 -41.73 -6.13
C GLU A 541 -10.44 -40.72 -6.32
N HIS A 542 -11.60 -41.14 -6.83
CA HIS A 542 -12.76 -40.28 -6.95
C HIS A 542 -13.26 -39.76 -5.59
N LEU A 543 -13.24 -40.58 -4.54
CA LEU A 543 -13.58 -40.15 -3.19
C LEU A 543 -12.58 -39.15 -2.62
N GLU A 544 -11.28 -39.33 -2.86
CA GLU A 544 -10.25 -38.37 -2.47
C GLU A 544 -10.35 -37.06 -3.25
N HIS A 545 -10.58 -37.13 -4.56
CA HIS A 545 -10.78 -35.96 -5.40
C HIS A 545 -11.99 -35.16 -4.91
N LYS A 546 -13.11 -35.83 -4.63
CA LYS A 546 -14.32 -35.18 -4.07
C LYS A 546 -14.07 -34.55 -2.69
N LYS A 547 -13.17 -35.11 -1.87
CA LYS A 547 -12.75 -34.49 -0.61
C LYS A 547 -11.90 -33.24 -0.87
N LYS A 548 -10.95 -33.31 -1.82
CA LYS A 548 -10.12 -32.18 -2.24
C LYS A 548 -10.98 -31.05 -2.82
N ASP A 549 -11.95 -31.36 -3.67
CA ASP A 549 -12.88 -30.39 -4.26
C ASP A 549 -13.68 -29.67 -3.16
N LYS A 550 -14.16 -30.40 -2.15
CA LYS A 550 -14.80 -29.78 -0.97
C LYS A 550 -13.84 -28.86 -0.21
N THR A 551 -12.59 -29.26 0.00
CA THR A 551 -11.61 -28.38 0.67
C THR A 551 -11.27 -27.16 -0.16
N ILE A 552 -11.25 -27.27 -1.50
CA ILE A 552 -11.03 -26.15 -2.42
C ILE A 552 -12.22 -25.19 -2.38
N GLU A 553 -13.46 -25.69 -2.36
CA GLU A 553 -14.65 -24.86 -2.18
C GLU A 553 -14.64 -24.13 -0.82
N GLU A 554 -14.28 -24.84 0.26
CA GLU A 554 -14.18 -24.26 1.60
C GLU A 554 -13.10 -23.17 1.65
N GLN A 555 -11.92 -23.42 1.08
CA GLN A 555 -10.83 -22.45 0.97
C GLN A 555 -11.19 -21.26 0.07
N SER A 556 -11.92 -21.50 -1.01
CA SER A 556 -12.40 -20.44 -1.91
C SER A 556 -13.37 -19.51 -1.18
N ARG A 557 -14.30 -20.06 -0.37
CA ARG A 557 -15.19 -19.27 0.49
C ARG A 557 -14.44 -18.46 1.54
N VAL A 558 -13.39 -19.04 2.14
CA VAL A 558 -12.54 -18.34 3.12
C VAL A 558 -11.75 -17.22 2.44
N LEU A 559 -11.19 -17.46 1.25
CA LEU A 559 -10.50 -16.43 0.46
C LEU A 559 -11.45 -15.31 0.04
N GLU A 560 -12.68 -15.62 -0.33
CA GLU A 560 -13.70 -14.62 -0.67
C GLU A 560 -14.06 -13.75 0.54
N LYS A 561 -14.22 -14.34 1.72
CA LYS A 561 -14.39 -13.59 2.99
C LYS A 561 -13.19 -12.69 3.30
N TYR A 562 -11.97 -13.19 3.13
CA TYR A 562 -10.78 -12.36 3.35
C TYR A 562 -10.66 -11.24 2.32
N LYS A 563 -11.07 -11.46 1.07
CA LYS A 563 -11.15 -10.37 0.08
C LYS A 563 -12.15 -9.30 0.51
N THR A 564 -13.37 -9.68 0.90
CA THR A 564 -14.35 -8.70 1.38
C THR A 564 -13.87 -7.95 2.62
N ASP A 565 -13.20 -8.65 3.56
CA ASP A 565 -12.60 -8.00 4.73
C ASP A 565 -11.48 -7.02 4.35
N ILE A 566 -10.62 -7.39 3.39
CA ILE A 566 -9.56 -6.51 2.88
C ILE A 566 -10.17 -5.27 2.23
N ASP A 567 -11.21 -5.42 1.40
CA ASP A 567 -11.89 -4.31 0.72
C ASP A 567 -12.56 -3.37 1.74
N GLU A 568 -13.25 -3.91 2.75
CA GLU A 568 -13.81 -3.12 3.83
C GLU A 568 -12.75 -2.35 4.63
N LYS A 569 -11.60 -2.99 4.90
CA LYS A 569 -10.49 -2.36 5.62
C LYS A 569 -9.84 -1.29 4.74
N ALA A 570 -9.69 -1.51 3.44
CA ALA A 570 -9.20 -0.53 2.48
C ALA A 570 -10.12 0.70 2.41
N GLU A 571 -11.45 0.50 2.40
CA GLU A 571 -12.40 1.61 2.49
C GLU A 571 -12.28 2.38 3.81
N LYS A 572 -12.13 1.68 4.94
CA LYS A 572 -11.92 2.31 6.26
C LYS A 572 -10.62 3.11 6.29
N ILE A 573 -9.53 2.57 5.73
CA ILE A 573 -8.26 3.27 5.58
C ILE A 573 -8.43 4.53 4.72
N ASN A 574 -9.12 4.45 3.58
CA ASN A 574 -9.40 5.62 2.74
C ASN A 574 -10.25 6.68 3.46
N LYS A 575 -11.22 6.27 4.29
CA LYS A 575 -11.99 7.18 5.15
C LYS A 575 -11.08 7.85 6.19
N TYR A 576 -10.14 7.12 6.77
CA TYR A 576 -9.16 7.68 7.71
C TYR A 576 -8.17 8.62 7.03
N ILE A 577 -7.64 8.29 5.85
CA ILE A 577 -6.76 9.17 5.07
C ILE A 577 -7.46 10.50 4.78
N LYS A 578 -8.69 10.45 4.23
CA LYS A 578 -9.49 11.66 4.00
C LYS A 578 -9.76 12.47 5.26
N ARG A 579 -9.86 11.82 6.43
CA ARG A 579 -10.04 12.51 7.72
C ARG A 579 -8.73 13.11 8.21
N VAL A 580 -7.61 12.45 8.02
CA VAL A 580 -6.27 12.99 8.30
C VAL A 580 -6.01 14.22 7.45
N ASP A 581 -6.31 14.18 6.15
CA ASP A 581 -6.13 15.34 5.25
C ASP A 581 -7.00 16.53 5.70
N LYS A 582 -8.25 16.28 6.09
CA LYS A 582 -9.13 17.33 6.66
C LYS A 582 -8.56 17.90 7.96
N LEU A 583 -8.09 17.05 8.87
CA LEU A 583 -7.49 17.49 10.13
C LEU A 583 -6.19 18.28 9.88
N GLN A 584 -5.35 17.85 8.95
CA GLN A 584 -4.14 18.59 8.56
C GLN A 584 -4.48 19.96 7.96
N PHE A 585 -5.53 20.04 7.14
CA PHE A 585 -6.02 21.32 6.63
C PHE A 585 -6.50 22.24 7.77
N THR A 586 -7.30 21.71 8.70
CA THR A 586 -7.76 22.48 9.88
C THR A 586 -6.60 22.93 10.76
N ILE A 587 -5.61 22.06 11.02
CA ILE A 587 -4.41 22.43 11.79
C ILE A 587 -3.66 23.56 11.09
N LYS A 588 -3.47 23.48 9.77
CA LYS A 588 -2.78 24.52 9.01
C LYS A 588 -3.54 25.86 9.03
N ASP A 589 -4.87 25.82 8.96
CA ASP A 589 -5.71 27.02 9.06
C ASP A 589 -5.64 27.64 10.46
N GLU A 590 -5.69 26.81 11.51
CA GLU A 590 -5.52 27.25 12.90
C GLU A 590 -4.11 27.79 13.17
N GLU A 591 -3.06 27.16 12.64
CA GLU A 591 -1.68 27.66 12.72
C GLU A 591 -1.54 29.04 12.06
N GLN A 592 -2.19 29.24 10.91
CA GLN A 592 -2.23 30.55 10.25
C GLN A 592 -2.99 31.59 11.09
N GLN A 593 -4.12 31.22 11.69
CA GLN A 593 -4.88 32.11 12.58
C GLN A 593 -4.06 32.48 13.82
N ILE A 594 -3.34 31.51 14.43
CA ILE A 594 -2.44 31.75 15.56
C ILE A 594 -1.32 32.71 15.15
N GLN A 595 -0.76 32.56 13.95
CA GLN A 595 0.28 33.47 13.44
C GLN A 595 -0.26 34.89 13.26
N ASN A 596 -1.44 35.04 12.65
CA ASN A 596 -2.09 36.35 12.50
C ASN A 596 -2.38 36.99 13.87
N LEU A 597 -2.89 36.23 14.84
CA LEU A 597 -3.15 36.72 16.20
C LEU A 597 -1.87 37.13 16.93
N LYS A 598 -0.75 36.44 16.70
CA LYS A 598 0.55 36.84 17.26
C LYS A 598 1.02 38.18 16.68
N GLU A 599 0.90 38.36 15.37
CA GLU A 599 1.24 39.62 14.71
C GLU A 599 0.36 40.77 15.21
N GLU A 600 -0.96 40.55 15.34
CA GLU A 600 -1.87 41.53 15.95
C GLU A 600 -1.51 41.83 17.41
N PHE A 601 -1.16 40.81 18.20
CA PHE A 601 -0.72 41.00 19.58
C PHE A 601 0.58 41.81 19.67
N GLU A 602 1.56 41.54 18.81
CA GLU A 602 2.80 42.31 18.74
C GLU A 602 2.54 43.77 18.38
N LEU A 603 1.62 44.04 17.45
CA LEU A 603 1.18 45.39 17.12
C LEU A 603 0.54 46.10 18.33
N VAL A 604 -0.37 45.42 19.04
CA VAL A 604 -1.01 45.97 20.25
C VAL A 604 0.01 46.23 21.36
N VAL A 605 1.01 45.36 21.52
CA VAL A 605 2.10 45.57 22.47
C VAL A 605 2.94 46.79 22.07
N ALA A 606 3.27 46.93 20.79
CA ALA A 606 3.99 48.10 20.28
C ALA A 606 3.19 49.40 20.51
N GLU A 607 1.88 49.40 20.24
CA GLU A 607 0.99 50.52 20.51
C GLU A 607 0.94 50.86 22.01
N ARG A 608 0.78 49.84 22.86
CA ARG A 608 0.82 49.99 24.32
C ARG A 608 2.14 50.61 24.78
N ASP A 609 3.27 50.19 24.23
CA ASP A 609 4.59 50.68 24.62
C ASP A 609 4.82 52.13 24.16
N ILE A 610 4.32 52.49 22.97
CA ILE A 610 4.30 53.88 22.49
C ILE A 610 3.43 54.75 23.41
N LEU A 611 2.21 54.31 23.74
CA LEU A 611 1.30 55.02 24.64
C LEU A 611 1.87 55.13 26.05
N SER A 612 2.50 54.08 26.56
CA SER A 612 3.17 54.07 27.87
C SER A 612 4.31 55.10 27.88
N THR A 613 5.11 55.15 26.82
CA THR A 613 6.18 56.15 26.67
C THR A 613 5.61 57.58 26.60
N GLN A 614 4.52 57.79 25.84
CA GLN A 614 3.84 59.08 25.79
C GLN A 614 3.26 59.49 27.14
N LEU A 615 2.66 58.55 27.87
CA LEU A 615 2.11 58.78 29.21
C LEU A 615 3.21 59.18 30.19
N ILE A 616 4.35 58.48 30.20
CA ILE A 616 5.51 58.84 31.02
C ILE A 616 6.01 60.25 30.69
N ARG A 617 6.11 60.60 29.40
CA ARG A 617 6.47 61.95 28.97
C ARG A 617 5.48 62.99 29.48
N ARG A 618 4.17 62.76 29.33
CA ARG A 618 3.12 63.67 29.84
C ARG A 618 3.13 63.80 31.36
N ILE A 619 3.38 62.71 32.09
CA ILE A 619 3.54 62.75 33.55
C ILE A 619 4.77 63.59 33.91
N SER A 620 5.90 63.42 33.20
CA SER A 620 7.11 64.21 33.44
C SER A 620 6.90 65.71 33.14
N GLU A 621 6.19 66.05 32.07
CA GLU A 621 5.80 67.43 31.73
C GLU A 621 4.89 68.02 32.82
N THR A 622 3.92 67.25 33.29
CA THR A 622 2.99 67.66 34.35
C THR A 622 3.72 67.91 35.66
N ASN A 623 4.64 67.02 36.05
CA ASN A 623 5.49 67.21 37.23
C ASN A 623 6.37 68.46 37.11
N LEU A 624 6.97 68.69 35.93
CA LEU A 624 7.74 69.91 35.65
C LEU A 624 6.87 71.16 35.79
N LEU A 625 5.62 71.12 35.33
CA LEU A 625 4.68 72.22 35.48
C LEU A 625 4.30 72.45 36.95
N TYR A 626 4.05 71.40 37.73
CA TYR A 626 3.79 71.52 39.16
C TYR A 626 4.97 72.11 39.92
N GLU A 627 6.20 71.69 39.62
CA GLU A 627 7.40 72.29 40.21
C GLU A 627 7.56 73.76 39.81
N LYS A 628 7.29 74.11 38.54
CA LYS A 628 7.27 75.53 38.10
C LYS A 628 6.22 76.34 38.85
N ILE A 629 5.01 75.82 39.03
CA ILE A 629 3.95 76.49 39.80
C ILE A 629 4.40 76.70 41.24
N LYS A 630 4.96 75.66 41.88
CA LYS A 630 5.47 75.72 43.27
C LYS A 630 6.59 76.76 43.43
N ILE A 631 7.53 76.82 42.49
CA ILE A 631 8.58 77.85 42.47
C ILE A 631 7.96 79.24 42.32
N ASN A 632 7.02 79.42 41.39
CA ASN A 632 6.34 80.69 41.17
C ASN A 632 5.52 81.12 42.40
N GLU A 633 4.79 80.21 43.05
CA GLU A 633 4.07 80.49 44.29
C GLU A 633 5.02 80.90 45.43
N SER A 634 6.17 80.22 45.56
CA SER A 634 7.17 80.59 46.57
C SER A 634 7.77 81.98 46.30
N THR A 635 7.98 82.31 45.02
CA THR A 635 8.49 83.60 44.57
C THR A 635 7.46 84.69 44.80
N LEU A 636 6.19 84.41 44.50
CA LEU A 636 5.06 85.32 44.76
C LEU A 636 4.89 85.59 46.25
N LYS A 637 4.91 84.56 47.10
CA LYS A 637 4.84 84.73 48.57
C LYS A 637 5.99 85.58 49.12
N LYS A 638 7.21 85.37 48.61
CA LYS A 638 8.37 86.24 48.96
C LYS A 638 8.14 87.67 48.51
N GLY A 639 7.65 87.87 47.29
CA GLY A 639 7.30 89.19 46.75
C GLY A 639 6.20 89.89 47.55
N GLU A 640 5.15 89.17 47.95
CA GLU A 640 4.08 89.68 48.81
C GLU A 640 4.60 90.08 50.19
N GLN A 641 5.47 89.26 50.79
CA GLN A 641 6.08 89.59 52.08
C GLN A 641 6.92 90.88 51.95
N GLN A 642 7.79 90.96 50.95
CA GLN A 642 8.59 92.17 50.70
C GLN A 642 7.70 93.39 50.45
N TYR A 643 6.61 93.23 49.70
CA TYR A 643 5.65 94.31 49.47
C TYR A 643 4.97 94.77 50.77
N ARG A 644 4.57 93.85 51.66
CA ARG A 644 4.03 94.19 52.99
C ARG A 644 5.03 94.90 53.87
N GLU A 645 6.29 94.46 53.87
CA GLU A 645 7.39 95.14 54.59
C GLU A 645 7.55 96.58 54.08
N ARG A 646 7.53 96.80 52.76
CA ARG A 646 7.58 98.15 52.17
C ARG A 646 6.36 99.00 52.52
N LEU A 647 5.17 98.42 52.59
CA LEU A 647 3.98 99.14 53.08
C LEU A 647 4.15 99.57 54.54
N GLY A 648 4.73 98.71 55.38
CA GLY A 648 5.09 99.03 56.77
C GLY A 648 6.12 100.16 56.86
N ASP A 649 7.19 100.10 56.06
CA ASP A 649 8.19 101.18 55.95
C ASP A 649 7.52 102.51 55.57
N ILE A 650 6.64 102.50 54.57
CA ILE A 650 5.90 103.69 54.13
C ILE A 650 5.02 104.24 55.25
N GLN A 651 4.36 103.38 56.03
CA GLN A 651 3.54 103.81 57.17
C GLN A 651 4.39 104.45 58.26
N MET A 652 5.51 103.82 58.65
CA MET A 652 6.48 104.37 59.60
C MET A 652 7.04 105.71 59.13
N LEU A 653 7.37 105.84 57.85
CA LEU A 653 7.83 107.11 57.26
C LEU A 653 6.74 108.18 57.29
N LYS A 654 5.48 107.82 57.03
CA LYS A 654 4.35 108.76 57.16
C LYS A 654 4.16 109.25 58.60
N GLU A 655 4.30 108.36 59.59
CA GLU A 655 4.26 108.71 61.01
C GLU A 655 5.42 109.66 61.38
N LYS A 656 6.65 109.33 60.99
CA LYS A 656 7.81 110.23 61.17
C LYS A 656 7.60 111.60 60.52
N ILE A 657 7.06 111.65 59.30
CA ILE A 657 6.71 112.92 58.64
C ILE A 657 5.65 113.68 59.45
N ALA A 658 4.67 112.99 60.03
CA ALA A 658 3.65 113.62 60.87
C ALA A 658 4.26 114.18 62.17
N ASP A 659 5.18 113.46 62.80
CA ASP A 659 5.89 113.92 64.00
C ASP A 659 6.80 115.12 63.67
N TYR A 660 7.60 115.06 62.61
CA TYR A 660 8.38 116.22 62.16
C TYR A 660 7.49 117.42 61.82
N LYS A 661 6.30 117.21 61.25
CA LYS A 661 5.33 118.30 61.04
C LYS A 661 4.81 118.88 62.37
N ARG A 662 4.66 118.07 63.42
CA ARG A 662 4.28 118.55 64.76
C ARG A 662 5.42 119.33 65.40
N GLU A 663 6.65 118.80 65.35
CA GLU A 663 7.85 119.50 65.83
C GLU A 663 8.03 120.85 65.13
N ILE A 664 7.91 120.91 63.80
CA ILE A 664 7.95 122.17 63.06
C ILE A 664 6.87 123.14 63.54
N LYS A 665 5.65 122.67 63.87
CA LYS A 665 4.60 123.53 64.42
C LYS A 665 4.96 124.05 65.81
N VAL A 666 5.58 123.25 66.65
CA VAL A 666 6.07 123.66 67.97
C VAL A 666 7.18 124.70 67.82
N PHE A 667 8.20 124.41 67.00
CA PHE A 667 9.29 125.36 66.72
C PHE A 667 8.79 126.66 66.08
N LYS A 668 7.75 126.62 65.24
CA LYS A 668 7.12 127.85 64.73
C LYS A 668 6.47 128.67 65.85
N ARG A 669 5.77 128.04 66.79
CA ARG A 669 5.20 128.74 67.96
C ARG A 669 6.29 129.31 68.85
N GLU A 670 7.36 128.57 69.09
CA GLU A 670 8.53 129.08 69.82
C GLU A 670 9.17 130.26 69.07
N ALA A 671 9.29 130.19 67.74
CA ALA A 671 9.76 131.30 66.94
C ALA A 671 8.83 132.52 66.99
N ASP A 672 7.51 132.33 67.09
CA ASP A 672 6.56 133.43 67.29
C ASP A 672 6.79 134.10 68.66
N THR A 673 7.09 133.33 69.73
CA THR A 673 7.44 133.89 71.04
C THR A 673 8.76 134.67 71.06
N ILE A 674 9.65 134.45 70.08
CA ILE A 674 10.88 135.26 69.96
C ILE A 674 10.54 136.72 69.74
N LYS A 675 9.47 137.07 69.02
CA LYS A 675 9.06 138.47 68.82
C LYS A 675 8.59 139.13 70.11
N ASP A 676 7.84 138.39 70.93
CA ASP A 676 7.40 138.88 72.24
C ASP A 676 8.62 139.06 73.16
N LEU A 677 9.55 138.09 73.15
CA LEU A 677 10.82 138.18 73.87
C LEU A 677 11.73 139.31 73.34
N GLU A 678 11.74 139.60 72.05
CA GLU A 678 12.43 140.77 71.47
C GLU A 678 11.78 142.08 71.94
N GLY A 679 10.45 142.10 72.06
CA GLY A 679 9.70 143.21 72.67
C GLY A 679 10.02 143.39 74.15
N ASP A 680 10.05 142.30 74.92
CA ASP A 680 10.44 142.30 76.33
C ASP A 680 11.91 142.68 76.50
N ILE A 681 12.81 142.21 75.62
CA ILE A 681 14.21 142.67 75.58
C ILE A 681 14.26 144.14 75.25
N HIS A 682 13.44 144.66 74.32
CA HIS A 682 13.41 146.09 74.00
C HIS A 682 12.90 146.92 75.18
N ASN A 683 11.84 146.46 75.86
CA ASN A 683 11.29 147.11 77.04
C ASN A 683 12.27 147.04 78.22
N LEU A 684 12.84 145.87 78.50
CA LEU A 684 13.87 145.69 79.53
C LEU A 684 15.16 146.43 79.18
N THR A 685 15.53 146.55 77.90
CA THR A 685 16.68 147.40 77.51
C THR A 685 16.34 148.87 77.63
N LYS A 686 15.08 149.28 77.38
CA LYS A 686 14.62 150.64 77.64
C LYS A 686 14.61 150.94 79.13
N GLU A 687 14.01 150.09 79.96
CA GLU A 687 14.05 150.17 81.42
C GLU A 687 15.48 150.11 81.93
N LEU A 688 16.34 149.23 81.40
CA LEU A 688 17.76 149.18 81.72
C LEU A 688 18.46 150.45 81.26
N THR A 689 18.10 151.09 80.14
CA THR A 689 18.69 152.37 79.73
C THR A 689 18.20 153.51 80.60
N GLU A 690 16.94 153.50 81.05
CA GLU A 690 16.39 154.48 81.97
C GLU A 690 17.01 154.31 83.36
N GLU A 691 17.12 153.08 83.85
CA GLU A 691 17.83 152.74 85.09
C GLU A 691 19.34 152.92 84.94
N LYS A 692 19.95 152.72 83.76
CA LYS A 692 21.35 153.11 83.49
C LYS A 692 21.50 154.61 83.36
N LEU A 693 20.51 155.37 82.90
CA LEU A 693 20.56 156.83 82.87
C LEU A 693 20.34 157.42 84.26
N LYS A 694 19.44 156.84 85.07
CA LYS A 694 19.32 157.15 86.50
C LYS A 694 20.56 156.72 87.25
N ALA A 695 21.03 155.50 87.05
CA ALA A 695 22.24 155.01 87.66
C ALA A 695 23.46 155.77 87.14
N LYS A 696 23.51 156.24 85.89
CA LYS A 696 24.56 157.13 85.35
C LYS A 696 24.42 158.57 85.81
N ALA A 697 23.23 159.07 86.10
CA ALA A 697 23.08 160.36 86.79
C ALA A 697 23.55 160.24 88.25
N LEU A 698 23.14 159.18 88.94
CA LEU A 698 23.57 158.85 90.30
C LEU A 698 25.04 158.43 90.35
N THR A 699 25.58 157.79 89.31
CA THR A 699 26.99 157.46 89.14
C THR A 699 27.78 158.58 88.49
N GLU A 700 27.24 159.59 87.84
CA GLU A 700 27.97 160.85 87.61
C GLU A 700 28.06 161.66 88.91
N GLU A 701 27.06 161.53 89.80
CA GLU A 701 27.13 161.98 91.19
C GLU A 701 28.07 161.11 92.08
N LEU A 702 28.25 159.83 91.74
CA LEU A 702 29.07 158.86 92.50
C LEU A 702 30.38 158.42 91.79
N GLU A 703 30.70 158.87 90.56
CA GLU A 703 31.94 158.61 89.78
C GLU A 703 33.00 159.66 90.11
N ASN A 704 33.20 159.82 91.42
CA ASN A 704 34.53 159.53 91.93
C ASN A 704 34.68 157.99 92.06
N PRO A 705 35.74 157.37 91.53
CA PRO A 705 35.61 156.44 90.41
C PRO A 705 35.70 154.92 90.73
N MET A 706 35.29 154.13 89.71
CA MET A 706 35.92 152.91 89.15
C MET A 706 35.59 151.46 89.63
N ASN A 707 35.03 150.67 88.67
CA ASN A 707 35.48 149.37 88.09
C ASN A 707 35.82 148.15 89.02
N VAL A 708 35.65 146.85 88.70
CA VAL A 708 35.04 145.97 87.67
C VAL A 708 35.58 144.52 87.97
N HIS A 709 34.93 143.42 87.49
CA HIS A 709 35.46 142.03 87.17
C HIS A 709 34.85 140.81 87.93
N ARG A 710 34.85 139.53 87.47
CA ARG A 710 35.04 138.74 86.20
C ARG A 710 35.27 137.23 86.60
N TRP A 711 34.75 136.21 85.85
CA TRP A 711 35.42 134.91 85.44
C TRP A 711 34.56 133.64 85.15
N ARG A 712 35.17 132.72 84.37
CA ARG A 712 34.66 131.63 83.50
C ARG A 712 35.46 130.30 83.70
N LYS A 713 34.82 129.17 83.30
CA LYS A 713 35.11 127.71 83.33
C LYS A 713 36.41 127.14 82.70
N LEU A 714 36.66 125.85 82.97
CA LEU A 714 37.60 124.92 82.32
C LEU A 714 36.96 123.51 82.08
N GLU A 715 37.34 122.85 80.97
CA GLU A 715 37.06 121.47 80.56
C GLU A 715 38.40 120.74 80.28
N ALA A 716 38.42 119.39 80.37
CA ALA A 716 39.41 118.53 79.71
C ALA A 716 38.91 117.06 79.53
N THR A 717 39.49 116.36 78.55
CA THR A 717 39.11 115.08 77.92
C THR A 717 40.35 114.14 77.88
N ASP A 718 40.20 112.81 78.02
CA ASP A 718 41.31 111.83 77.91
C ASP A 718 41.17 110.83 76.74
N SER A 719 42.29 110.54 76.06
CA SER A 719 42.39 109.85 74.75
C SER A 719 42.64 108.33 74.81
N GLU A 720 43.20 107.78 75.90
CA GLU A 720 43.59 106.37 75.97
C GLU A 720 42.39 105.40 76.10
N ASN A 721 41.32 105.84 76.78
CA ASN A 721 40.10 105.02 76.95
C ASN A 721 39.37 104.76 75.62
N TYR A 722 39.52 105.65 74.64
CA TYR A 722 38.85 105.54 73.35
C TYR A 722 39.50 104.46 72.44
N GLU A 723 40.83 104.34 72.47
CA GLU A 723 41.57 103.34 71.68
C GLU A 723 41.33 101.91 72.18
N LEU A 724 41.23 101.73 73.51
CA LEU A 724 40.93 100.43 74.10
C LEU A 724 39.51 99.95 73.75
N MET A 725 38.54 100.87 73.78
CA MET A 725 37.15 100.58 73.41
C MET A 725 37.00 100.22 71.92
N THR A 726 37.74 100.87 71.02
CA THR A 726 37.73 100.52 69.60
C THR A 726 38.33 99.14 69.34
N LYS A 727 39.37 98.74 70.07
CA LYS A 727 39.96 97.40 69.95
C LYS A 727 39.04 96.30 70.46
N ILE A 728 38.34 96.53 71.58
CA ILE A 728 37.31 95.61 72.10
C ILE A 728 36.19 95.42 71.07
N HIS A 729 35.66 96.50 70.49
CA HIS A 729 34.61 96.40 69.47
C HIS A 729 35.08 95.67 68.19
N SER A 730 36.34 95.84 67.78
CA SER A 730 36.89 95.14 66.61
C SER A 730 37.00 93.62 66.83
N LEU A 731 37.42 93.20 68.04
CA LEU A 731 37.52 91.79 68.41
C LEU A 731 36.14 91.15 68.56
N GLN A 732 35.17 91.86 69.15
CA GLN A 732 33.78 91.39 69.25
C GLN A 732 33.15 91.20 67.88
N LYS A 733 33.31 92.13 66.92
CA LYS A 733 32.80 91.96 65.55
C LYS A 733 33.41 90.74 64.86
N ARG A 734 34.71 90.49 65.04
CA ARG A 734 35.40 89.34 64.44
C ARG A 734 34.96 88.01 65.05
N LEU A 735 34.70 88.00 66.36
CA LEU A 735 34.15 86.84 67.07
C LEU A 735 32.74 86.50 66.57
N ILE A 736 31.86 87.51 66.46
CA ILE A 736 30.48 87.34 65.96
C ILE A 736 30.49 86.78 64.54
N GLN A 737 31.32 87.32 63.66
CA GLN A 737 31.42 86.85 62.27
C GLN A 737 31.93 85.40 62.19
N LYS A 738 32.87 85.00 63.05
CA LYS A 738 33.34 83.60 63.12
C LYS A 738 32.31 82.66 63.73
N THR A 739 31.52 83.10 64.71
CA THR A 739 30.41 82.31 65.24
C THR A 739 29.30 82.11 64.21
N GLU A 740 29.00 83.10 63.38
CA GLU A 740 28.04 82.96 62.26
C GLU A 740 28.54 81.98 61.19
N GLU A 741 29.82 82.03 60.81
CA GLU A 741 30.41 81.06 59.88
C GLU A 741 30.34 79.62 60.42
N VAL A 742 30.56 79.41 61.72
CA VAL A 742 30.45 78.09 62.35
C VAL A 742 29.00 77.59 62.32
N VAL A 743 28.02 78.44 62.65
CA VAL A 743 26.59 78.07 62.59
C VAL A 743 26.15 77.73 61.16
N ILE A 744 26.65 78.43 60.15
CA ILE A 744 26.38 78.09 58.73
C ILE A 744 26.99 76.74 58.37
N LYS A 745 28.23 76.47 58.80
CA LYS A 745 28.89 75.18 58.55
C LYS A 745 28.21 74.03 59.29
N GLU A 746 27.76 74.22 60.52
CA GLU A 746 26.99 73.24 61.28
C GLU A 746 25.67 72.89 60.57
N LYS A 747 24.95 73.87 60.01
CA LYS A 747 23.76 73.60 59.19
C LYS A 747 24.07 72.80 57.94
N VAL A 748 25.17 73.09 57.24
CA VAL A 748 25.60 72.31 56.06
C VAL A 748 25.97 70.88 56.45
N VAL A 749 26.62 70.69 57.60
CA VAL A 749 26.92 69.36 58.14
C VAL A 749 25.63 68.62 58.48
N GLU A 750 24.66 69.26 59.13
CA GLU A 750 23.38 68.63 59.49
C GLU A 750 22.56 68.24 58.24
N GLU A 751 22.57 69.07 57.19
CA GLU A 751 21.97 68.75 55.89
C GLU A 751 22.69 67.57 55.21
N LYS A 752 24.03 67.57 55.23
CA LYS A 752 24.83 66.48 54.66
C LYS A 752 24.68 65.17 55.44
N GLU A 753 24.52 65.22 56.76
CA GLU A 753 24.21 64.05 57.59
C GLU A 753 22.81 63.51 57.31
N LYS A 754 21.81 64.38 57.09
CA LYS A 754 20.47 63.99 56.65
C LYS A 754 20.50 63.35 55.26
N GLU A 755 21.25 63.92 54.31
CA GLU A 755 21.48 63.31 53.00
C GLU A 755 22.18 61.96 53.12
N LEU A 756 23.24 61.84 53.93
CA LEU A 756 23.95 60.57 54.16
C LEU A 756 23.05 59.52 54.81
N LYS A 757 22.16 59.92 55.71
CA LYS A 757 21.19 59.03 56.35
C LYS A 757 20.13 58.57 55.35
N ALA A 758 19.62 59.47 54.52
CA ALA A 758 18.71 59.15 53.42
C ALA A 758 19.36 58.21 52.40
N LEU A 759 20.63 58.45 52.03
CA LEU A 759 21.39 57.60 51.13
C LEU A 759 21.71 56.23 51.75
N LYS A 760 21.99 56.16 53.06
CA LYS A 760 22.15 54.90 53.79
C LYS A 760 20.84 54.12 53.87
N ASP A 761 19.70 54.79 54.06
CA ASP A 761 18.39 54.15 54.07
C ASP A 761 17.96 53.69 52.66
N GLU A 762 18.33 54.43 51.61
CA GLU A 762 18.20 53.97 50.22
C GLU A 762 19.14 52.80 49.90
N MET A 763 20.39 52.84 50.37
CA MET A 763 21.33 51.71 50.20
C MET A 763 20.86 50.46 50.92
N LYS A 764 20.26 50.57 52.12
CA LYS A 764 19.62 49.44 52.81
C LYS A 764 18.38 48.90 52.09
N ARG A 765 17.73 49.71 51.25
CA ARG A 765 16.59 49.30 50.42
C ARG A 765 17.00 48.66 49.10
N LYS A 766 18.24 48.87 48.64
CA LYS A 766 18.78 48.18 47.47
C LYS A 766 19.46 46.89 47.94
N PRO A 767 19.00 45.70 47.50
CA PRO A 767 19.63 44.46 47.91
C PRO A 767 21.09 44.46 47.48
N GLY A 768 21.99 44.10 48.41
CA GLY A 768 23.40 43.90 48.08
C GLY A 768 23.59 42.74 47.12
N LEU A 769 24.77 42.62 46.51
CA LEU A 769 25.12 41.49 45.65
C LEU A 769 25.04 40.15 46.41
N GLU A 770 25.29 40.16 47.72
CA GLU A 770 25.08 38.99 48.60
C GLU A 770 23.60 38.66 48.79
N ASP A 771 22.73 39.67 48.95
CA ASP A 771 21.29 39.45 49.06
C ASP A 771 20.69 38.93 47.75
N GLN A 772 21.17 39.42 46.59
CA GLN A 772 20.76 38.93 45.28
C GLN A 772 21.15 37.45 45.05
N ALA A 773 22.32 37.03 45.54
CA ALA A 773 22.73 35.63 45.49
C ALA A 773 21.93 34.73 46.44
N MET A 774 21.33 35.29 47.50
CA MET A 774 20.49 34.58 48.46
C MET A 774 19.00 34.52 48.06
N ILE A 775 18.56 35.32 47.08
CA ILE A 775 17.17 35.30 46.57
C ILE A 775 16.73 33.90 46.10
N PRO A 776 17.52 33.13 45.32
CA PRO A 776 17.12 31.77 44.92
C PRO A 776 16.95 30.85 46.13
N TYR A 777 17.84 30.96 47.13
CA TYR A 777 17.74 30.17 48.35
C TYR A 777 16.49 30.52 49.17
N TYR A 778 16.17 31.81 49.29
CA TYR A 778 14.95 32.26 49.96
C TYR A 778 13.70 31.90 49.16
N GLN A 779 13.74 31.93 47.83
CA GLN A 779 12.63 31.49 46.97
C GLN A 779 12.39 29.98 47.13
N ASP A 780 13.44 29.16 47.14
CA ASP A 780 13.31 27.72 47.39
C ASP A 780 12.86 27.43 48.82
N SER A 781 13.36 28.16 49.82
CA SER A 781 12.90 28.04 51.20
C SER A 781 11.44 28.49 51.36
N LEU A 782 11.01 29.50 50.61
CA LEU A 782 9.63 29.98 50.63
C LEU A 782 8.71 28.98 49.92
N ARG A 783 9.15 28.38 48.82
CA ARG A 783 8.44 27.30 48.14
C ARG A 783 8.28 26.07 49.05
N GLN A 784 9.35 25.67 49.74
CA GLN A 784 9.27 24.59 50.74
C GLN A 784 8.33 24.94 51.89
N LYS A 785 8.32 26.20 52.35
CA LYS A 785 7.40 26.66 53.39
C LYS A 785 5.96 26.73 52.91
N GLU A 786 5.71 27.08 51.65
CA GLU A 786 4.39 27.02 51.03
C GLU A 786 3.91 25.58 50.84
N GLU A 787 4.79 24.66 50.47
CA GLU A 787 4.47 23.22 50.43
C GLU A 787 4.16 22.68 51.84
N GLN A 788 4.94 23.06 52.85
CA GLN A 788 4.64 22.74 54.25
C GLN A 788 3.32 23.37 54.72
N MET A 789 3.03 24.61 54.31
CA MET A 789 1.79 25.30 54.66
C MET A 789 0.59 24.64 53.97
N LYS A 790 0.71 24.21 52.71
CA LYS A 790 -0.32 23.43 52.01
C LYS A 790 -0.54 22.07 52.67
N ALA A 791 0.53 21.39 53.09
CA ALA A 791 0.42 20.14 53.85
C ALA A 791 -0.28 20.38 55.20
N MET A 792 0.07 21.46 55.89
CA MET A 792 -0.54 21.84 57.17
C MET A 792 -2.01 22.30 56.99
N ASP A 793 -2.36 22.93 55.87
CA ASP A 793 -3.74 23.27 55.51
C ASP A 793 -4.56 22.03 55.19
N GLN A 794 -3.95 21.03 54.52
CA GLN A 794 -4.58 19.72 54.31
C GLN A 794 -4.77 18.96 55.63
N GLU A 795 -3.77 18.98 56.52
CA GLU A 795 -3.87 18.43 57.87
C GLU A 795 -4.95 19.17 58.68
N LEU A 796 -4.99 20.51 58.62
CA LEU A 796 -6.04 21.31 59.25
C LEU A 796 -7.42 20.99 58.69
N SER A 797 -7.55 20.83 57.37
CA SER A 797 -8.80 20.41 56.74
C SER A 797 -9.22 19.01 57.20
N MET A 798 -8.27 18.08 57.33
CA MET A 798 -8.52 16.77 57.92
C MET A 798 -8.95 16.89 59.38
N TYR A 799 -8.26 17.66 60.21
CA TYR A 799 -8.64 17.88 61.61
C TYR A 799 -10.01 18.55 61.73
N GLN A 800 -10.36 19.49 60.85
CA GLN A 800 -11.69 20.08 60.78
C GLN A 800 -12.75 19.04 60.43
N SER A 801 -12.46 18.11 59.51
CA SER A 801 -13.34 16.97 59.22
C SER A 801 -13.51 16.07 60.45
N HIS A 802 -12.42 15.70 61.13
CA HIS A 802 -12.46 14.90 62.34
C HIS A 802 -13.24 15.60 63.47
N ILE A 803 -13.06 16.91 63.65
CA ILE A 803 -13.84 17.71 64.61
C ILE A 803 -15.33 17.69 64.26
N ASN A 804 -15.68 17.76 62.97
CA ASN A 804 -17.07 17.67 62.55
C ASN A 804 -17.66 16.27 62.77
N GLU A 805 -16.89 15.22 62.54
CA GLU A 805 -17.27 13.84 62.87
C GLU A 805 -17.48 13.68 64.39
N TYR A 806 -16.55 14.16 65.22
CA TYR A 806 -16.71 14.15 66.67
C TYR A 806 -17.91 14.97 67.13
N LYS A 807 -18.22 16.11 66.51
CA LYS A 807 -19.44 16.87 66.81
C LYS A 807 -20.70 16.07 66.48
N LEU A 808 -20.74 15.40 65.32
CA LEU A 808 -21.86 14.52 64.95
C LEU A 808 -22.01 13.33 65.90
N GLU A 809 -20.90 12.79 66.39
CA GLU A 809 -20.88 11.70 67.35
C GLU A 809 -21.33 12.16 68.75
N ILE A 810 -20.87 13.32 69.21
CA ILE A 810 -21.36 13.98 70.42
C ILE A 810 -22.86 14.24 70.32
N ASP A 811 -23.36 14.72 69.18
CA ASP A 811 -24.79 14.94 68.95
C ASP A 811 -25.60 13.62 68.96
N ARG A 812 -25.04 12.52 68.43
CA ARG A 812 -25.65 11.20 68.55
C ARG A 812 -25.71 10.75 70.01
N ILE A 813 -24.60 10.81 70.73
CA ILE A 813 -24.53 10.44 72.15
C ILE A 813 -25.47 11.31 72.98
N ASN A 814 -25.58 12.61 72.70
CA ASN A 814 -26.52 13.51 73.36
C ASN A 814 -27.97 13.13 73.07
N LYS A 815 -28.31 12.75 71.83
CA LYS A 815 -29.65 12.23 71.48
C LYS A 815 -29.94 10.91 72.18
N GLU A 816 -28.95 10.02 72.31
CA GLU A 816 -29.08 8.78 73.07
C GLU A 816 -29.26 9.03 74.56
N LEU A 817 -28.48 9.95 75.15
CA LEU A 817 -28.61 10.38 76.53
C LEU A 817 -29.98 11.01 76.78
N GLN A 818 -30.49 11.82 75.85
CA GLN A 818 -31.85 12.37 75.94
C GLN A 818 -32.90 11.26 75.88
N ARG A 819 -32.77 10.27 75.00
CA ARG A 819 -33.66 9.09 74.96
C ARG A 819 -33.61 8.30 76.26
N VAL A 820 -32.43 8.10 76.84
CA VAL A 820 -32.25 7.42 78.13
C VAL A 820 -32.86 8.24 79.27
N LYS A 821 -32.61 9.54 79.33
CA LYS A 821 -33.26 10.45 80.29
C LYS A 821 -34.77 10.39 80.16
N GLN A 822 -35.31 10.39 78.94
CA GLN A 822 -36.76 10.29 78.70
C GLN A 822 -37.31 8.94 79.15
N LYS A 823 -36.61 7.82 78.90
CA LYS A 823 -36.95 6.50 79.44
C LYS A 823 -36.92 6.50 80.98
N TYR A 824 -35.89 7.08 81.59
CA TYR A 824 -35.75 7.19 83.05
C TYR A 824 -36.85 8.05 83.67
N PHE A 825 -37.17 9.22 83.10
CA PHE A 825 -38.28 10.06 83.57
C PHE A 825 -39.63 9.38 83.40
N ASN A 826 -39.85 8.64 82.30
CA ASN A 826 -41.07 7.85 82.13
C ASN A 826 -41.17 6.71 83.17
N GLN A 827 -40.05 6.05 83.48
CA GLN A 827 -39.99 5.05 84.54
C GLN A 827 -40.25 5.68 85.92
N LYS A 828 -39.59 6.79 86.24
CA LYS A 828 -39.78 7.51 87.49
C LYS A 828 -41.19 8.08 87.62
N LYS A 829 -41.81 8.52 86.52
CA LYS A 829 -43.22 8.96 86.49
C LYS A 829 -44.16 7.78 86.72
N ARG A 830 -43.88 6.59 86.18
CA ARG A 830 -44.62 5.36 86.49
C ARG A 830 -44.46 4.95 87.96
N GLU A 831 -43.24 5.00 88.50
CA GLU A 831 -42.97 4.71 89.91
C GLU A 831 -43.61 5.73 90.85
N GLN A 832 -43.63 7.01 90.47
CA GLN A 832 -44.27 8.07 91.23
C GLN A 832 -45.79 7.97 91.14
N GLN A 833 -46.38 7.62 89.99
CA GLN A 833 -47.79 7.28 89.90
C GLN A 833 -48.15 6.07 90.79
N GLN A 834 -47.27 5.06 90.86
CA GLN A 834 -47.45 3.93 91.78
C GLN A 834 -47.29 4.34 93.25
N ARG A 835 -46.40 5.28 93.58
CA ARG A 835 -46.26 5.82 94.94
C ARG A 835 -47.39 6.76 95.32
N ASP A 836 -47.87 7.60 94.42
CA ASP A 836 -49.00 8.51 94.66
C ASP A 836 -50.30 7.71 94.81
N LEU A 837 -50.47 6.61 94.07
CA LEU A 837 -51.53 5.62 94.34
C LEU A 837 -51.41 5.01 95.74
N ARG A 838 -50.19 4.70 96.22
CA ARG A 838 -49.96 4.21 97.58
C ARG A 838 -50.10 5.28 98.68
N ILE A 839 -49.75 6.53 98.39
CA ILE A 839 -49.81 7.66 99.34
C ILE A 839 -51.24 8.21 99.45
N GLN A 840 -52.02 8.21 98.36
CA GLN A 840 -53.47 8.44 98.44
C GLN A 840 -54.19 7.36 99.24
N GLU A 841 -53.65 6.14 99.31
CA GLU A 841 -54.12 5.09 100.21
C GLU A 841 -53.66 5.30 101.68
N GLU A 842 -52.58 6.04 101.95
CA GLU A 842 -51.94 6.07 103.28
C GLU A 842 -52.09 7.36 104.11
N GLN A 843 -52.35 8.56 103.57
CA GLN A 843 -52.45 9.79 104.41
C GLN A 843 -53.38 10.87 103.80
N GLY A 844 -54.54 11.27 104.36
CA GLY A 844 -55.05 11.04 105.70
C GLY A 844 -54.29 11.89 106.74
N GLN A 845 -54.57 13.20 106.80
CA GLN A 845 -54.26 14.12 107.93
C GLN A 845 -52.74 14.47 108.07
N SER A 846 -52.26 15.68 108.35
CA SER A 846 -52.85 16.98 108.67
C SER A 846 -51.74 18.05 108.91
N ILE A 847 -52.16 19.31 108.85
CA ILE A 847 -51.66 20.52 109.57
C ILE A 847 -50.46 21.32 109.01
N GLN A 848 -50.80 22.57 108.67
CA GLN A 848 -49.98 23.72 108.25
C GLN A 848 -49.44 24.50 109.47
N VAL A 849 -48.26 25.11 109.32
CA VAL A 849 -47.82 26.28 110.11
C VAL A 849 -47.25 27.34 109.17
N ILE A 850 -47.77 28.57 109.28
CA ILE A 850 -47.51 29.75 108.46
C ILE A 850 -46.77 30.78 109.33
N LEU A 851 -45.70 31.41 108.80
CA LEU A 851 -45.08 32.62 109.34
C LEU A 851 -44.60 33.54 108.17
N PRO A 852 -44.78 34.88 108.22
CA PRO A 852 -44.72 35.77 107.04
C PRO A 852 -43.54 36.77 106.97
N GLU A 853 -43.48 37.35 105.76
CA GLU A 853 -42.62 38.32 105.03
C GLU A 853 -41.85 39.47 105.73
N LYS A 854 -40.71 39.85 105.13
CA LYS A 854 -40.21 41.24 105.03
C LYS A 854 -39.47 41.52 103.71
N LYS A 855 -39.90 42.58 103.00
CA LYS A 855 -39.31 43.17 101.79
C LYS A 855 -38.16 44.13 102.13
N PHE A 856 -37.14 44.21 101.28
CA PHE A 856 -36.30 45.42 101.11
C PHE A 856 -35.95 45.63 99.63
N VAL A 857 -35.91 46.91 99.26
CA VAL A 857 -35.69 47.47 97.93
C VAL A 857 -34.41 48.32 98.01
N GLY A 858 -33.59 48.33 96.94
CA GLY A 858 -32.81 49.51 96.56
C GLY A 858 -31.28 49.43 96.64
N GLY A 859 -30.66 49.34 95.44
CA GLY A 859 -29.75 50.38 94.91
C GLY A 859 -28.26 50.36 95.28
N GLY A 860 -27.38 50.35 94.27
CA GLY A 860 -25.97 50.73 94.41
C GLY A 860 -25.09 50.36 93.21
N PHE A 861 -24.99 51.26 92.23
CA PHE A 861 -24.12 51.19 91.05
C PHE A 861 -22.63 51.34 91.37
N ALA A 862 -21.79 50.70 90.56
CA ALA A 862 -20.48 51.14 90.02
C ALA A 862 -19.90 49.94 89.23
N LEU A 863 -19.20 50.03 88.11
CA LEU A 863 -18.78 51.09 87.21
C LEU A 863 -18.39 50.37 85.91
N GLN A 864 -18.53 51.06 84.78
CA GLN A 864 -18.17 50.57 83.45
C GLN A 864 -16.70 50.09 83.38
N LYS A 865 -16.52 48.91 82.79
CA LYS A 865 -15.79 48.77 81.52
C LYS A 865 -16.52 47.79 80.63
#